data_AF-A0AAJ2N576-F1
#
_entry.id   AF-A0AAJ2N576-F1
#
_cell.length_a   1.000
_cell.length_b   1.000
_cell.length_c   1.000
_cell.angle_alpha   90.00
_cell.angle_beta   90.00
_cell.angle_gamma   90.00
#
_symmetry.space_group_name_H-M   'P 1'
#
loop_
_entity.id
_entity.type
_entity.pdbx_description
1 polymer ?
#
loop_
_entity_poly.entity_id
_entity_poly.type
_entity_poly.pdbx_seq_one_letter_code
_entity_poly.pdbx_strand_id
1 'polypeptide(L)'
;MLKPFHQMYQKHFKKKLFNKLIAIYSLIAVASLVTVSVFAYEFFARKDVSNALMEQQRTVDTINRYIDQKNDLAQAIVQQVYQDNLLIQDTVYLLNEGYEQYIRYRLDAYSSSNMFYVRKMQEFFMLQFWKDPDLQNINLISPTKQFAYMYTSDGVKGGLYDWSQDPQMNTQWKMNRYGERVSSYTNQSKKEETSADIQDIPLLRHSDRLVDMLDQDGSKRLEKQAQASIPTKTNVIKSESEKLPLISFTNRVSSPESLLTAGHITIDFNANGIGRQIGYSLRGEQWIVLDQKGEIIYPASQSQGTSTWADVEELSKLERNKPQSIQVDGKSSYVTVSQTNKLGLYVVGALPEAAITDHLSGLKNTIGIVTILCIFAVLMVTYLSVLHLSRRTQTIVMAMKKVQEGNLNARLPVTREDELGLIAGSFNQMCEDLKQYINKVYKSELKQKHAELIALQAQIKPHFLYNTLEVIRMRAVSKGAHDVGEMIYSLAAMFRHMVKDKTIITVNEEIENCRRYLELTRIRYRDKLQFTIHMDERLGGYNTMKLSVQPLIENYLVHGIVLDRKDNHIRIEVTQHQGDLIIRVSDNGKGIEPERLQEIQNDLEQPQIQDHGSLGLKNVQERLRILYGNEYGLTIDSTLHVGTTATVRVPLQ
;
A
#
# COMPACT_ATOMS: atom_id res chain seq x y z
N MET A 1 2.90 13.44 -27.17
CA MET A 1 3.16 12.56 -26.00
C MET A 1 3.18 11.04 -26.31
N LEU A 2 2.73 10.56 -27.48
CA LEU A 2 2.57 9.11 -27.75
C LEU A 2 3.87 8.34 -28.14
N LYS A 3 4.88 8.99 -28.75
CA LYS A 3 6.15 8.35 -29.15
C LYS A 3 6.93 7.67 -28.01
N PRO A 4 7.18 8.32 -26.85
CA PRO A 4 7.90 7.69 -25.74
C PRO A 4 7.11 6.52 -25.14
N PHE A 5 5.78 6.61 -25.08
CA PHE A 5 4.92 5.53 -24.60
C PHE A 5 4.98 4.31 -25.53
N HIS A 6 4.97 4.52 -26.84
CA HIS A 6 5.08 3.44 -27.81
C HIS A 6 6.43 2.71 -27.73
N GLN A 7 7.54 3.43 -27.59
CA GLN A 7 8.87 2.84 -27.40
C GLN A 7 8.97 2.06 -26.08
N MET A 8 8.44 2.59 -24.99
CA MET A 8 8.40 1.90 -23.70
C MET A 8 7.57 0.61 -23.78
N TYR A 9 6.38 0.67 -24.40
CA TYR A 9 5.50 -0.48 -24.60
C TYR A 9 6.18 -1.57 -25.45
N GLN A 10 6.85 -1.20 -26.53
CA GLN A 10 7.58 -2.18 -27.34
C GLN A 10 8.73 -2.85 -26.59
N LYS A 11 9.49 -2.08 -25.80
CA LYS A 11 10.66 -2.57 -25.06
C LYS A 11 10.30 -3.43 -23.85
N HIS A 12 9.23 -3.06 -23.12
CA HIS A 12 8.90 -3.70 -21.84
C HIS A 12 7.64 -4.57 -21.89
N PHE A 13 6.65 -4.30 -22.74
CA PHE A 13 5.36 -5.00 -22.69
C PHE A 13 5.10 -5.92 -23.87
N LYS A 14 5.47 -5.53 -25.10
CA LYS A 14 5.06 -6.24 -26.33
C LYS A 14 5.44 -7.72 -26.34
N LYS A 15 6.64 -8.07 -25.86
CA LYS A 15 7.20 -9.44 -25.87
C LYS A 15 7.24 -10.14 -24.51
N LYS A 16 6.76 -9.51 -23.42
CA LYS A 16 6.85 -10.06 -22.06
C LYS A 16 5.45 -10.25 -21.47
N LEU A 17 4.94 -11.49 -21.52
CA LEU A 17 3.61 -11.88 -21.04
C LEU A 17 3.35 -11.39 -19.60
N PHE A 18 4.33 -11.59 -18.72
CA PHE A 18 4.21 -11.23 -17.30
C PHE A 18 4.00 -9.73 -17.09
N ASN A 19 4.66 -8.90 -17.89
CA ASN A 19 4.50 -7.45 -17.80
C ASN A 19 3.07 -7.07 -18.20
N LYS A 20 2.51 -7.68 -19.26
CA LYS A 20 1.12 -7.43 -19.67
C LYS A 20 0.11 -7.78 -18.56
N LEU A 21 0.25 -8.95 -17.95
CA LEU A 21 -0.60 -9.39 -16.83
C LEU A 21 -0.55 -8.39 -15.68
N ILE A 22 0.65 -8.02 -15.25
CA ILE A 22 0.84 -7.06 -14.14
C ILE A 22 0.19 -5.71 -14.47
N ALA A 23 0.38 -5.15 -15.67
CA ALA A 23 -0.24 -3.87 -16.02
C ALA A 23 -1.78 -3.93 -16.07
N ILE A 24 -2.37 -5.05 -16.50
CA ILE A 24 -3.83 -5.24 -16.48
C ILE A 24 -4.32 -5.22 -15.03
N TYR A 25 -3.67 -5.96 -14.13
CA TYR A 25 -4.04 -5.95 -12.70
C TYR A 25 -3.86 -4.57 -12.06
N SER A 26 -2.81 -3.84 -12.41
CA SER A 26 -2.63 -2.46 -11.93
C SER A 26 -3.71 -1.52 -12.46
N LEU A 27 -4.13 -1.67 -13.71
CA LEU A 27 -5.22 -0.88 -14.28
C LEU A 27 -6.54 -1.16 -13.54
N ILE A 28 -6.84 -2.44 -13.27
CA ILE A 28 -8.01 -2.85 -12.49
C ILE A 28 -7.94 -2.26 -11.07
N ALA A 29 -6.79 -2.35 -10.41
CA ALA A 29 -6.60 -1.81 -9.06
C ALA A 29 -6.79 -0.29 -9.01
N VAL A 30 -6.26 0.44 -10.00
CA VAL A 30 -6.45 1.90 -10.13
C VAL A 30 -7.92 2.23 -10.38
N ALA A 31 -8.59 1.52 -11.28
CA ALA A 31 -10.01 1.73 -11.53
C ALA A 31 -10.86 1.50 -10.26
N SER A 32 -10.60 0.41 -9.54
CA SER A 32 -11.27 0.12 -8.27
C SER A 32 -11.01 1.20 -7.21
N LEU A 33 -9.78 1.70 -7.09
CA LEU A 33 -9.45 2.80 -6.17
C LEU A 33 -10.20 4.08 -6.50
N VAL A 34 -10.31 4.43 -7.79
CA VAL A 34 -11.08 5.60 -8.23
C VAL A 34 -12.57 5.42 -7.90
N THR A 35 -13.14 4.24 -8.16
CA THR A 35 -14.54 3.95 -7.83
C THR A 35 -14.81 4.05 -6.33
N VAL A 36 -13.94 3.48 -5.49
CA VAL A 36 -14.04 3.59 -4.03
C VAL A 36 -13.89 5.03 -3.56
N SER A 37 -13.01 5.81 -4.17
CA SER A 37 -12.83 7.23 -3.88
C SER A 37 -14.07 8.06 -4.16
N VAL A 38 -14.70 7.86 -5.33
CA VAL A 38 -15.96 8.50 -5.71
C VAL A 38 -17.08 8.10 -4.74
N PHE A 39 -17.21 6.80 -4.46
CA PHE A 39 -18.21 6.31 -3.50
C PHE A 39 -18.00 6.89 -2.09
N ALA A 40 -16.76 6.94 -1.61
CA ALA A 40 -16.44 7.52 -0.32
C ALA A 40 -16.82 9.00 -0.27
N TYR A 41 -16.48 9.78 -1.30
CA TYR A 41 -16.88 11.17 -1.41
C TYR A 41 -18.40 11.33 -1.37
N GLU A 42 -19.15 10.58 -2.18
CA GLU A 42 -20.62 10.63 -2.17
C GLU A 42 -21.21 10.25 -0.81
N PHE A 43 -20.67 9.21 -0.17
CA PHE A 43 -21.12 8.75 1.14
C PHE A 43 -20.93 9.83 2.21
N PHE A 44 -19.73 10.42 2.29
CA PHE A 44 -19.44 11.47 3.26
C PHE A 44 -20.22 12.76 2.97
N ALA A 45 -20.37 13.14 1.70
CA ALA A 45 -21.15 14.30 1.31
C ALA A 45 -22.63 14.13 1.73
N ARG A 46 -23.24 12.98 1.42
CA ARG A 46 -24.63 12.67 1.86
C ARG A 46 -24.76 12.67 3.38
N LYS A 47 -23.78 12.11 4.09
CA LYS A 47 -23.78 12.06 5.56
C LYS A 47 -23.70 13.47 6.17
N ASP A 48 -22.83 14.34 5.66
CA ASP A 48 -22.67 15.68 6.21
C ASP A 48 -23.89 16.58 5.95
N VAL A 49 -24.48 16.50 4.75
CA VAL A 49 -25.79 17.14 4.45
C VAL A 49 -26.85 16.63 5.41
N SER A 50 -27.00 15.31 5.56
CA SER A 50 -28.01 14.73 6.46
C SER A 50 -27.81 15.15 7.91
N ASN A 51 -26.57 15.22 8.40
CA ASN A 51 -26.28 15.66 9.75
C ASN A 51 -26.65 17.13 9.95
N ALA A 52 -26.33 18.00 8.98
CA ALA A 52 -26.69 19.41 9.01
C ALA A 52 -28.21 19.61 9.12
N LEU A 53 -28.97 18.88 8.30
CA LEU A 53 -30.42 18.95 8.30
C LEU A 53 -31.03 18.42 9.61
N MET A 54 -30.45 17.38 10.21
CA MET A 54 -30.88 16.88 11.52
C MET A 54 -30.59 17.89 12.64
N GLU A 55 -29.45 18.58 12.60
CA GLU A 55 -29.11 19.65 13.55
C GLU A 55 -30.08 20.82 13.43
N GLN A 56 -30.36 21.25 12.20
CA GLN A 56 -31.37 22.27 11.90
C GLN A 56 -32.74 21.89 12.48
N GLN A 57 -33.22 20.66 12.27
CA GLN A 57 -34.51 20.22 12.84
C GLN A 57 -34.50 20.22 14.38
N ARG A 58 -33.39 19.83 15.03
CA ARG A 58 -33.28 19.89 16.50
C ARG A 58 -33.37 21.33 17.02
N THR A 59 -32.77 22.29 16.31
CA THR A 59 -32.83 23.70 16.67
C THR A 59 -34.25 24.25 16.50
N VAL A 60 -34.95 23.89 15.42
CA VAL A 60 -36.39 24.17 15.24
C VAL A 60 -37.21 23.67 16.44
N ASP A 61 -37.03 22.42 16.83
CA ASP A 61 -37.76 21.81 17.94
C ASP A 61 -37.45 22.48 19.29
N THR A 62 -36.19 22.93 19.47
CA THR A 62 -35.74 23.64 20.68
C THR A 62 -36.36 25.03 20.78
N ILE A 63 -36.42 25.77 19.67
CA ILE A 63 -37.10 27.07 19.61
C ILE A 63 -38.59 26.89 19.89
N ASN A 64 -39.25 25.94 19.24
CA ASN A 64 -40.68 25.68 19.47
C ASN A 64 -40.97 25.35 20.94
N ARG A 65 -40.16 24.48 21.56
CA ARG A 65 -40.30 24.14 22.97
C ARG A 65 -40.12 25.37 23.88
N TYR A 66 -39.17 26.23 23.58
CA TYR A 66 -38.96 27.47 24.33
C TYR A 66 -40.19 28.39 24.25
N ILE A 67 -40.74 28.61 23.05
CA ILE A 67 -41.92 29.45 22.88
C ILE A 67 -43.14 28.83 23.58
N ASP A 68 -43.34 27.52 23.47
CA ASP A 68 -44.40 26.80 24.18
C ASP A 68 -44.26 26.93 25.71
N GLN A 69 -43.03 26.86 26.25
CA GLN A 69 -42.77 27.08 27.67
C GLN A 69 -43.13 28.50 28.12
N LYS A 70 -42.86 29.53 27.30
CA LYS A 70 -43.29 30.91 27.61
C LYS A 70 -44.81 31.06 27.58
N ASN A 71 -45.47 30.39 26.64
CA ASN A 71 -46.93 30.33 26.62
C ASN A 71 -47.50 29.70 27.89
N ASP A 72 -46.99 28.53 28.27
CA ASP A 72 -47.46 27.80 29.44
C ASP A 72 -47.21 28.62 30.72
N LEU A 73 -46.07 29.33 30.81
CA LEU A 73 -45.78 30.25 31.92
C LEU A 73 -46.74 31.44 31.96
N ALA A 74 -47.02 32.08 30.81
CA ALA A 74 -47.96 33.18 30.72
C ALA A 74 -49.36 32.76 31.19
N GLN A 75 -49.84 31.61 30.70
CA GLN A 75 -51.11 31.04 31.12
C GLN A 75 -51.13 30.70 32.62
N ALA A 76 -50.05 30.15 33.16
CA ALA A 76 -49.93 29.85 34.59
C ALA A 76 -49.98 31.10 35.47
N ILE A 77 -49.34 32.22 35.05
CA ILE A 77 -49.42 33.50 35.77
C ILE A 77 -50.86 33.98 35.82
N VAL A 78 -51.58 33.97 34.69
CA VAL A 78 -52.98 34.38 34.63
C VAL A 78 -53.86 33.46 35.48
N GLN A 79 -53.65 32.14 35.41
CA GLN A 79 -54.41 31.18 36.22
C GLN A 79 -54.18 31.39 37.73
N GLN A 80 -52.95 31.70 38.15
CA GLN A 80 -52.65 32.03 39.55
C GLN A 80 -53.36 33.30 40.01
N VAL A 81 -53.50 34.31 39.14
CA VAL A 81 -54.33 35.51 39.43
C VAL A 81 -55.77 35.11 39.73
N TYR A 82 -56.35 34.20 38.95
CA TYR A 82 -57.72 33.71 39.15
C TYR A 82 -57.90 32.78 40.37
N GLN A 83 -56.88 32.01 40.73
CA GLN A 83 -56.94 31.08 41.86
C GLN A 83 -56.88 31.79 43.22
N ASP A 84 -56.21 32.95 43.30
CA ASP A 84 -56.19 33.77 44.50
C ASP A 84 -57.34 34.78 44.47
N ASN A 85 -58.37 34.52 45.27
CA ASN A 85 -59.59 35.33 45.34
C ASN A 85 -59.30 36.82 45.60
N LEU A 86 -58.27 37.12 46.40
CA LEU A 86 -57.95 38.50 46.75
C LEU A 86 -57.18 39.19 45.61
N LEU A 87 -56.33 38.45 44.90
CA LEU A 87 -55.58 38.94 43.76
C LEU A 87 -56.48 39.24 42.55
N ILE A 88 -57.45 38.37 42.25
CA ILE A 88 -58.42 38.63 41.18
C ILE A 88 -59.37 39.78 41.54
N GLN A 89 -59.83 39.88 42.79
CA GLN A 89 -60.67 41.00 43.23
C GLN A 89 -59.92 42.34 43.12
N ASP A 90 -58.66 42.40 43.59
CA ASP A 90 -57.82 43.60 43.42
C ASP A 90 -57.62 43.95 41.94
N THR A 91 -57.36 42.95 41.10
CA THR A 91 -57.09 43.14 39.66
C THR A 91 -58.33 43.65 38.93
N VAL A 92 -59.50 43.06 39.21
CA VAL A 92 -60.78 43.46 38.63
C VAL A 92 -61.19 44.84 39.12
N TYR A 93 -61.02 45.16 40.40
CA TYR A 93 -61.33 46.48 40.95
C TYR A 93 -60.47 47.57 40.30
N LEU A 94 -59.15 47.34 40.19
CA LEU A 94 -58.25 48.25 39.49
C LEU A 94 -58.70 48.50 38.05
N LEU A 95 -59.01 47.45 37.31
CA LEU A 95 -59.41 47.55 35.91
C LEU A 95 -60.78 48.22 35.72
N ASN A 96 -61.73 48.01 36.64
CA ASN A 96 -63.09 48.56 36.56
C ASN A 96 -63.21 49.98 37.06
N GLU A 97 -62.51 50.35 38.14
CA GLU A 97 -62.68 51.65 38.81
C GLU A 97 -61.56 52.64 38.48
N GLY A 98 -60.41 52.15 38.02
CA GLY A 98 -59.23 52.97 37.72
C GLY A 98 -58.23 53.04 38.88
N TYR A 99 -57.04 53.54 38.59
CA TYR A 99 -55.90 53.51 39.53
C TYR A 99 -56.13 54.36 40.78
N GLU A 100 -56.63 55.59 40.64
CA GLU A 100 -56.86 56.47 41.80
C GLU A 100 -57.83 55.86 42.81
N GLN A 101 -58.94 55.32 42.30
CA GLN A 101 -59.96 54.68 43.13
C GLN A 101 -59.44 53.40 43.77
N TYR A 102 -58.62 52.62 43.03
CA TYR A 102 -57.94 51.44 43.56
C TYR A 102 -56.99 51.78 44.73
N ILE A 103 -56.19 52.83 44.61
CA ILE A 103 -55.29 53.24 45.70
C ILE A 103 -56.10 53.69 46.93
N ARG A 104 -57.20 54.42 46.77
CA ARG A 104 -58.11 54.76 47.88
C ARG A 104 -58.69 53.52 48.53
N TYR A 105 -59.26 52.60 47.73
CA TYR A 105 -59.77 51.31 48.21
C TYR A 105 -58.72 50.53 49.03
N ARG A 106 -57.47 50.53 48.57
CA ARG A 106 -56.35 49.87 49.26
C ARG A 106 -55.93 50.59 50.53
N LEU A 107 -55.92 51.92 50.56
CA LEU A 107 -55.62 52.73 51.74
C LEU A 107 -56.72 52.57 52.80
N ASP A 108 -57.98 52.55 52.39
CA ASP A 108 -59.11 52.33 53.30
C ASP A 108 -59.06 50.92 53.89
N ALA A 109 -58.80 49.90 53.06
CA ALA A 109 -58.59 48.52 53.50
C ALA A 109 -57.39 48.37 54.45
N TYR A 110 -56.33 49.16 54.24
CA TYR A 110 -55.17 49.20 55.13
C TYR A 110 -55.50 49.85 56.47
N SER A 111 -56.21 50.99 56.46
CA SER A 111 -56.60 51.70 57.69
C SER A 111 -57.56 50.91 58.58
N SER A 112 -58.35 50.01 57.98
CA SER A 112 -59.38 49.22 58.68
C SER A 112 -58.91 47.82 59.11
N SER A 113 -57.76 47.33 58.65
CA SER A 113 -57.26 45.99 59.00
C SER A 113 -56.00 46.06 59.86
N ASN A 114 -56.03 45.45 61.05
CA ASN A 114 -54.91 45.44 62.01
C ASN A 114 -53.79 44.43 61.63
N MET A 115 -53.68 44.02 60.36
CA MET A 115 -52.70 43.05 59.86
C MET A 115 -51.65 43.72 58.96
N PHE A 116 -50.38 43.59 59.35
CA PHE A 116 -49.24 44.30 58.76
C PHE A 116 -48.74 43.76 57.40
N TYR A 117 -49.49 42.90 56.71
CA TYR A 117 -49.08 42.34 55.40
C TYR A 117 -50.28 42.19 54.46
N VAL A 118 -50.65 43.25 53.74
CA VAL A 118 -51.59 43.11 52.59
C VAL A 118 -50.78 42.85 51.31
N ARG A 119 -50.18 41.66 51.29
CA ARG A 119 -49.33 41.11 50.24
C ARG A 119 -50.15 40.64 49.05
N LYS A 120 -50.28 41.38 47.93
CA LYS A 120 -51.09 40.86 46.80
C LYS A 120 -50.47 41.13 45.43
N MET A 121 -50.88 42.18 44.72
CA MET A 121 -50.60 42.28 43.29
C MET A 121 -49.14 42.60 42.93
N GLN A 122 -48.55 43.63 43.54
CA GLN A 122 -47.15 44.03 43.28
C GLN A 122 -46.19 42.88 43.62
N GLU A 123 -46.30 42.30 44.82
CA GLU A 123 -45.39 41.24 45.27
C GLU A 123 -45.57 39.95 44.45
N PHE A 124 -46.80 39.60 44.09
CA PHE A 124 -47.06 38.46 43.21
C PHE A 124 -46.36 38.64 41.87
N PHE A 125 -46.53 39.79 41.19
CA PHE A 125 -45.90 40.02 39.89
C PHE A 125 -44.38 40.15 40.00
N MET A 126 -43.86 40.82 41.03
CA MET A 126 -42.41 40.86 41.30
C MET A 126 -41.81 39.46 41.43
N LEU A 127 -42.49 38.53 42.11
CA LEU A 127 -42.05 37.13 42.20
C LEU A 127 -42.02 36.42 40.84
N GLN A 128 -42.88 36.78 39.88
CA GLN A 128 -42.83 36.18 38.55
C GLN A 128 -41.60 36.62 37.76
N PHE A 129 -41.15 37.87 37.91
CA PHE A 129 -39.90 38.35 37.29
C PHE A 129 -38.66 37.61 37.79
N TRP A 130 -38.67 37.13 39.04
CA TRP A 130 -37.59 36.30 39.58
C TRP A 130 -37.59 34.87 39.03
N LYS A 131 -38.74 34.35 38.57
CA LYS A 131 -38.85 32.98 38.07
C LYS A 131 -38.36 32.82 36.63
N ASP A 132 -38.44 33.87 35.83
CA ASP A 132 -38.06 33.82 34.42
C ASP A 132 -37.30 35.09 33.99
N PRO A 133 -36.02 34.97 33.58
CA PRO A 133 -35.21 36.12 33.22
C PRO A 133 -35.63 36.80 31.90
N ASP A 134 -36.44 36.14 31.07
CA ASP A 134 -36.96 36.76 29.85
C ASP A 134 -38.21 37.59 30.09
N LEU A 135 -38.89 37.44 31.23
CA LEU A 135 -40.07 38.23 31.52
C LEU A 135 -39.68 39.72 31.68
N GLN A 136 -40.20 40.57 30.79
CA GLN A 136 -39.88 42.00 30.74
C GLN A 136 -40.95 42.85 31.39
N ASN A 137 -42.22 42.62 31.01
CA ASN A 137 -43.34 43.37 31.55
C ASN A 137 -44.55 42.48 31.82
N ILE A 138 -45.33 42.86 32.82
CA ILE A 138 -46.72 42.42 32.99
C ILE A 138 -47.57 43.69 32.96
N ASN A 139 -48.55 43.77 32.07
CA ASN A 139 -49.38 44.95 31.87
C ASN A 139 -50.84 44.63 32.20
N LEU A 140 -51.46 45.47 33.02
CA LEU A 140 -52.90 45.45 33.29
C LEU A 140 -53.54 46.61 32.55
N ILE A 141 -54.42 46.31 31.60
CA ILE A 141 -54.95 47.29 30.66
C ILE A 141 -56.46 47.35 30.83
N SER A 142 -56.98 48.54 31.13
CA SER A 142 -58.41 48.83 31.11
C SER A 142 -58.75 49.68 29.90
N PRO A 143 -59.32 49.09 28.83
CA PRO A 143 -59.74 49.85 27.67
C PRO A 143 -60.87 50.84 27.98
N THR A 144 -61.72 50.51 28.95
CA THR A 144 -62.89 51.31 29.37
C THR A 144 -62.47 52.54 30.16
N LYS A 145 -61.54 52.38 31.10
CA LYS A 145 -60.97 53.49 31.89
C LYS A 145 -59.76 54.16 31.24
N GLN A 146 -59.33 53.66 30.08
CA GLN A 146 -58.29 54.29 29.27
C GLN A 146 -56.94 54.42 29.99
N PHE A 147 -56.53 53.36 30.71
CA PHE A 147 -55.21 53.28 31.32
C PHE A 147 -54.57 51.89 31.16
N ALA A 148 -53.25 51.86 31.29
CA ALA A 148 -52.46 50.64 31.45
C ALA A 148 -51.51 50.81 32.63
N TYR A 149 -51.50 49.82 33.51
CA TYR A 149 -50.54 49.73 34.60
C TYR A 149 -49.49 48.69 34.23
N MET A 150 -48.24 49.11 34.12
CA MET A 150 -47.12 48.25 33.74
C MET A 150 -46.34 47.84 34.99
N TYR A 151 -46.00 46.57 35.12
CA TYR A 151 -45.03 46.05 36.08
C TYR A 151 -43.75 45.70 35.33
N THR A 152 -42.60 46.07 35.89
CA THR A 152 -41.26 45.78 35.35
C THR A 152 -40.39 45.16 36.45
N SER A 153 -39.35 44.41 36.05
CA SER A 153 -38.43 43.74 36.98
C SER A 153 -37.65 44.68 37.92
N ASP A 154 -37.48 45.95 37.54
CA ASP A 154 -36.83 46.97 38.36
C ASP A 154 -37.79 47.69 39.32
N GLY A 155 -39.11 47.43 39.24
CA GLY A 155 -40.15 48.07 40.06
C GLY A 155 -40.32 49.58 39.89
N VAL A 156 -39.30 50.28 39.38
CA VAL A 156 -39.18 51.74 39.28
C VAL A 156 -39.70 52.27 37.93
N LYS A 157 -39.75 51.45 36.87
CA LYS A 157 -40.24 51.87 35.53
C LYS A 157 -41.70 51.48 35.24
N GLY A 158 -42.28 50.62 36.06
CA GLY A 158 -43.66 50.19 35.97
C GLY A 158 -44.62 51.28 36.46
N GLY A 159 -44.93 52.24 35.61
CA GLY A 159 -45.82 53.36 35.93
C GLY A 159 -47.25 53.14 35.45
N LEU A 160 -48.17 53.96 35.99
CA LEU A 160 -49.48 54.16 35.41
C LEU A 160 -49.33 54.96 34.11
N TYR A 161 -49.82 54.41 33.01
CA TYR A 161 -49.97 55.10 31.75
C TYR A 161 -51.46 55.40 31.54
N ASP A 162 -51.86 56.63 31.81
CA ASP A 162 -53.23 57.12 31.68
C ASP A 162 -53.36 57.93 30.38
N TRP A 163 -54.20 57.47 29.46
CA TRP A 163 -54.47 58.16 28.19
C TRP A 163 -55.90 58.70 28.14
N SER A 164 -56.60 58.79 29.26
CA SER A 164 -57.92 59.43 29.36
C SER A 164 -57.90 60.92 28.99
N GLN A 165 -56.74 61.57 29.16
CA GLN A 165 -56.55 63.01 28.90
C GLN A 165 -55.90 63.33 27.54
N ASP A 166 -55.44 62.32 26.78
CA ASP A 166 -54.80 62.51 25.46
C ASP A 166 -55.26 61.45 24.44
N PRO A 167 -56.27 61.77 23.61
CA PRO A 167 -56.82 60.86 22.59
C PRO A 167 -55.83 60.52 21.45
N GLN A 168 -54.85 61.37 21.17
CA GLN A 168 -53.85 61.12 20.14
C GLN A 168 -52.82 60.10 20.64
N MET A 169 -52.40 60.22 21.91
CA MET A 169 -51.51 59.26 22.56
C MET A 169 -52.15 57.87 22.68
N ASN A 170 -53.47 57.80 22.92
CA ASN A 170 -54.26 56.57 22.89
C ASN A 170 -54.19 55.85 21.53
N THR A 171 -54.26 56.60 20.43
CA THR A 171 -54.22 56.03 19.07
C THR A 171 -52.82 55.56 18.71
N GLN A 172 -51.79 56.36 19.02
CA GLN A 172 -50.39 56.01 18.79
C GLN A 172 -49.95 54.82 19.65
N TRP A 173 -50.29 54.81 20.95
CA TRP A 173 -49.95 53.71 21.86
C TRP A 173 -50.71 52.43 21.51
N LYS A 174 -51.99 52.53 21.12
CA LYS A 174 -52.75 51.37 20.63
C LYS A 174 -52.26 50.87 19.27
N MET A 175 -51.88 51.75 18.35
CA MET A 175 -51.32 51.35 17.05
C MET A 175 -49.97 50.67 17.23
N ASN A 176 -49.07 51.29 18.00
CA ASN A 176 -47.76 50.74 18.31
C ASN A 176 -47.84 49.43 19.09
N ARG A 177 -48.93 49.20 19.86
CA ARG A 177 -49.09 48.04 20.73
C ARG A 177 -50.05 46.96 20.25
N TYR A 178 -50.96 47.21 19.33
CA TYR A 178 -51.97 46.22 18.93
C TYR A 178 -52.23 46.18 17.43
N GLY A 179 -51.52 47.00 16.65
CA GLY A 179 -51.77 47.19 15.22
C GLY A 179 -53.19 47.75 14.94
N GLU A 180 -53.57 47.85 13.67
CA GLU A 180 -54.79 48.55 13.20
C GLU A 180 -56.15 48.10 13.78
N ARG A 181 -56.24 47.05 14.61
CA ARG A 181 -57.52 46.39 14.96
C ARG A 181 -58.18 46.79 16.28
N VAL A 182 -57.68 47.77 17.04
CA VAL A 182 -58.40 48.24 18.25
C VAL A 182 -59.50 49.26 17.91
N SER A 183 -59.49 49.84 16.71
CA SER A 183 -60.54 50.77 16.26
C SER A 183 -61.92 50.12 16.13
N SER A 184 -62.00 48.78 15.96
CA SER A 184 -63.28 48.07 15.79
C SER A 184 -64.04 47.80 17.09
N TYR A 185 -63.38 47.80 18.25
CA TYR A 185 -64.06 47.55 19.53
C TYR A 185 -64.70 48.81 20.14
N THR A 186 -64.14 49.99 19.86
CA THR A 186 -64.75 51.28 20.27
C THR A 186 -65.96 51.67 19.42
N ASN A 187 -66.12 51.09 18.22
CA ASN A 187 -67.25 51.39 17.33
C ASN A 187 -68.38 50.35 17.37
N GLN A 188 -68.17 49.14 17.93
CA GLN A 188 -69.24 48.16 18.10
C GLN A 188 -70.09 48.41 19.36
N SER A 189 -69.52 48.99 20.43
CA SER A 189 -70.28 49.34 21.64
C SER A 189 -71.19 50.56 21.51
N LYS A 190 -71.21 51.22 20.34
CA LYS A 190 -72.10 52.36 20.03
C LYS A 190 -73.10 52.06 18.91
N LYS A 191 -73.14 50.83 18.36
CA LYS A 191 -73.97 50.51 17.19
C LYS A 191 -74.85 49.25 17.33
N GLU A 192 -75.01 48.73 18.54
CA GLU A 192 -75.99 47.68 18.87
C GLU A 192 -77.05 48.20 19.85
N GLU A 193 -77.55 49.42 19.60
CA GLU A 193 -78.87 49.87 20.05
C GLU A 193 -79.67 50.26 18.80
N THR A 194 -80.09 49.27 17.99
CA THR A 194 -81.35 49.27 17.22
C THR A 194 -81.45 48.04 16.32
N SER A 195 -82.56 47.31 16.49
CA SER A 195 -83.24 46.37 15.57
C SER A 195 -82.61 45.00 15.22
N ALA A 196 -83.38 43.95 15.56
CA ALA A 196 -83.49 42.58 15.00
C ALA A 196 -82.31 41.62 15.25
N ASP A 197 -82.46 40.35 15.63
CA ASP A 197 -83.60 39.46 15.86
C ASP A 197 -83.02 38.28 16.66
N ILE A 198 -83.42 38.06 17.91
CA ILE A 198 -83.23 36.77 18.59
C ILE A 198 -84.47 36.53 19.47
N GLN A 199 -85.45 35.86 18.89
CA GLN A 199 -86.36 34.99 19.63
C GLN A 199 -85.54 33.82 20.22
N ASP A 200 -86.00 33.35 21.37
CA ASP A 200 -85.48 32.24 22.17
C ASP A 200 -84.23 32.53 23.03
N ILE A 201 -84.50 32.92 24.29
CA ILE A 201 -84.12 32.17 25.51
C ILE A 201 -84.94 32.77 26.70
N PRO A 202 -85.46 31.95 27.64
CA PRO A 202 -86.58 32.34 28.49
C PRO A 202 -86.23 33.36 29.58
N LEU A 203 -87.16 34.29 29.80
CA LEU A 203 -87.25 35.11 31.00
C LEU A 203 -87.26 34.25 32.27
N LEU A 204 -86.47 34.64 33.27
CA LEU A 204 -86.84 34.47 34.68
C LEU A 204 -86.70 35.82 35.41
N ARG A 205 -87.87 36.40 35.72
CA ARG A 205 -88.09 37.48 36.69
C ARG A 205 -88.09 36.92 38.11
N HIS A 206 -87.90 37.84 39.07
CA HIS A 206 -87.94 37.75 40.55
C HIS A 206 -86.58 37.49 41.20
N SER A 207 -85.94 38.48 41.83
CA SER A 207 -86.27 39.19 43.09
C SER A 207 -86.22 38.30 44.33
N ASP A 208 -85.33 38.68 45.26
CA ASP A 208 -85.22 38.27 46.66
C ASP A 208 -84.83 36.81 46.97
N ARG A 209 -83.53 36.58 47.18
CA ARG A 209 -82.98 35.93 48.40
C ARG A 209 -81.45 35.85 48.37
N LEU A 210 -80.83 36.62 49.25
CA LEU A 210 -79.50 36.36 49.81
C LEU A 210 -79.56 35.09 50.68
N VAL A 211 -78.41 34.42 50.77
CA VAL A 211 -78.05 33.34 51.71
C VAL A 211 -78.55 31.94 51.33
N ASP A 212 -77.70 31.21 50.60
CA ASP A 212 -77.31 29.81 50.84
C ASP A 212 -76.81 29.20 49.53
N MET A 213 -75.47 29.08 49.37
CA MET A 213 -74.85 28.16 48.40
C MET A 213 -73.33 28.07 48.63
N LEU A 214 -72.95 27.61 49.81
CA LEU A 214 -71.67 26.94 50.02
C LEU A 214 -71.88 25.47 49.64
N ASP A 215 -71.64 25.10 48.39
CA ASP A 215 -71.52 23.69 48.01
C ASP A 215 -70.38 23.47 47.00
N GLN A 216 -69.65 22.36 47.20
CA GLN A 216 -68.41 21.98 46.47
C GLN A 216 -68.57 21.87 44.95
N ASP A 217 -69.81 21.83 44.44
CA ASP A 217 -70.10 21.69 43.00
C ASP A 217 -70.08 23.03 42.24
N GLY A 218 -70.25 24.17 42.93
CA GLY A 218 -70.09 25.50 42.35
C GLY A 218 -68.64 25.80 41.97
N SER A 219 -67.69 25.38 42.79
CA SER A 219 -66.25 25.52 42.53
C SER A 219 -65.80 24.67 41.34
N LYS A 220 -66.34 23.46 41.18
CA LYS A 220 -66.06 22.60 40.02
C LYS A 220 -66.68 23.11 38.71
N ARG A 221 -67.84 23.80 38.76
CA ARG A 221 -68.44 24.45 37.58
C ARG A 221 -67.69 25.72 37.19
N LEU A 222 -67.17 26.49 38.16
CA LEU A 222 -66.25 27.61 37.94
C LEU A 222 -64.90 27.13 37.37
N GLU A 223 -64.36 26.00 37.83
CA GLU A 223 -63.19 25.35 37.21
C GLU A 223 -63.48 24.91 35.77
N LYS A 224 -64.64 24.31 35.49
CA LYS A 224 -65.01 23.84 34.14
C LYS A 224 -65.30 24.99 33.17
N GLN A 225 -65.85 26.12 33.63
CA GLN A 225 -66.02 27.34 32.82
C GLN A 225 -64.73 28.15 32.70
N ALA A 226 -63.83 28.13 33.69
CA ALA A 226 -62.47 28.67 33.56
C ALA A 226 -61.59 27.82 32.63
N GLN A 227 -61.88 26.52 32.51
CA GLN A 227 -61.25 25.59 31.54
C GLN A 227 -61.84 25.67 30.12
N ALA A 228 -62.94 26.40 29.90
CA ALA A 228 -63.41 26.71 28.56
C ALA A 228 -62.44 27.75 27.95
N SER A 229 -61.44 27.24 27.22
CA SER A 229 -60.38 27.98 26.51
C SER A 229 -60.70 29.46 26.29
N ILE A 230 -60.18 30.32 27.17
CA ILE A 230 -60.20 31.77 26.98
C ILE A 230 -59.44 31.99 25.65
N PRO A 231 -60.06 32.58 24.61
CA PRO A 231 -59.35 32.81 23.35
C PRO A 231 -58.20 33.76 23.64
N THR A 232 -57.00 33.20 23.67
CA THR A 232 -55.76 33.95 23.83
C THR A 232 -55.52 34.60 22.48
N LYS A 233 -55.80 35.89 22.34
CA LYS A 233 -55.40 36.64 21.14
C LYS A 233 -53.98 37.11 21.37
N THR A 234 -53.03 36.37 20.81
CA THR A 234 -51.62 36.77 20.76
C THR A 234 -51.47 37.84 19.69
N ASN A 235 -51.21 39.08 20.10
CA ASN A 235 -50.64 40.07 19.20
C ASN A 235 -49.15 40.11 19.50
N VAL A 236 -48.33 39.89 18.47
CA VAL A 236 -46.90 40.15 18.56
C VAL A 236 -46.69 41.59 18.14
N ILE A 237 -45.93 42.32 18.94
CA ILE A 237 -45.91 43.77 18.89
C ILE A 237 -44.48 44.21 18.68
N LYS A 238 -44.18 44.77 17.51
CA LYS A 238 -42.92 45.46 17.28
C LYS A 238 -42.98 46.84 17.92
N SER A 239 -42.12 47.08 18.92
CA SER A 239 -41.86 48.43 19.41
C SER A 239 -41.07 49.20 18.35
N GLU A 240 -41.65 50.24 17.75
CA GLU A 240 -41.00 51.10 16.75
C GLU A 240 -39.87 52.00 17.29
N SER A 241 -39.67 52.09 18.60
CA SER A 241 -38.45 52.68 19.16
C SER A 241 -37.49 51.57 19.56
N GLU A 242 -36.25 51.55 19.03
CA GLU A 242 -34.97 50.91 19.45
C GLU A 242 -34.93 50.01 20.73
N LYS A 243 -35.97 49.24 20.99
CA LYS A 243 -36.20 48.48 22.22
C LYS A 243 -36.59 47.07 21.79
N LEU A 244 -35.76 46.15 22.24
CA LEU A 244 -35.79 44.68 22.19
C LEU A 244 -37.11 44.08 21.64
N PRO A 245 -37.06 43.17 20.65
CA PRO A 245 -38.26 42.47 20.19
C PRO A 245 -38.92 41.72 21.36
N LEU A 246 -40.24 41.82 21.48
CA LEU A 246 -41.02 41.22 22.57
C LEU A 246 -42.01 40.16 22.03
N ILE A 247 -42.19 39.10 22.80
CA ILE A 247 -43.25 38.10 22.60
C ILE A 247 -44.32 38.37 23.66
N SER A 248 -45.49 38.84 23.23
CA SER A 248 -46.55 39.32 24.11
C SER A 248 -47.74 38.35 24.16
N PHE A 249 -48.12 37.95 25.37
CA PHE A 249 -49.25 37.07 25.64
C PHE A 249 -50.39 37.88 26.26
N THR A 250 -51.51 38.02 25.55
CA THR A 250 -52.65 38.82 26.02
C THR A 250 -53.83 37.93 26.38
N ASN A 251 -54.26 38.02 27.65
CA ASN A 251 -55.43 37.32 28.15
C ASN A 251 -56.48 38.34 28.62
N ARG A 252 -57.75 38.00 28.40
CA ARG A 252 -58.87 38.77 28.94
C ARG A 252 -58.99 38.52 30.45
N VAL A 253 -59.20 39.58 31.22
CA VAL A 253 -59.55 39.51 32.64
C VAL A 253 -61.02 39.85 32.80
N SER A 254 -61.78 38.90 33.34
CA SER A 254 -63.21 39.00 33.62
C SER A 254 -63.48 38.83 35.12
N SER A 255 -64.47 39.55 35.62
CA SER A 255 -64.96 39.40 37.00
C SER A 255 -65.50 38.00 37.24
N PRO A 256 -65.07 37.28 38.30
CA PRO A 256 -65.62 35.96 38.64
C PRO A 256 -67.11 35.99 38.97
N GLU A 257 -67.60 37.11 39.50
CA GLU A 257 -68.99 37.28 39.96
C GLU A 257 -69.93 37.68 38.82
N SER A 258 -69.54 38.68 38.01
CA SER A 258 -70.40 39.22 36.94
C SER A 258 -70.13 38.65 35.56
N LEU A 259 -69.02 37.93 35.37
CA LEU A 259 -68.50 37.43 34.08
C LEU A 259 -68.21 38.52 33.03
N LEU A 260 -68.39 39.80 33.38
CA LEU A 260 -68.08 40.94 32.52
C LEU A 260 -66.57 41.14 32.39
N THR A 261 -66.13 41.58 31.22
CA THR A 261 -64.73 41.97 31.00
C THR A 261 -64.38 43.15 31.88
N ALA A 262 -63.38 43.00 32.74
CA ALA A 262 -62.78 44.12 33.45
C ALA A 262 -61.67 44.77 32.61
N GLY A 263 -60.88 43.96 31.91
CA GLY A 263 -59.78 44.44 31.08
C GLY A 263 -58.94 43.30 30.50
N HIS A 264 -57.65 43.56 30.29
CA HIS A 264 -56.70 42.60 29.75
C HIS A 264 -55.42 42.56 30.59
N ILE A 265 -54.80 41.40 30.67
CA ILE A 265 -53.45 41.20 31.19
C ILE A 265 -52.53 40.83 30.03
N THR A 266 -51.43 41.55 29.85
CA THR A 266 -50.43 41.28 28.81
C THR A 266 -49.08 40.96 29.44
N ILE A 267 -48.53 39.79 29.14
CA ILE A 267 -47.24 39.31 29.65
C ILE A 267 -46.23 39.36 28.52
N ASP A 268 -45.18 40.15 28.66
CA ASP A 268 -44.18 40.36 27.62
C ASP A 268 -42.87 39.66 27.96
N PHE A 269 -42.38 38.83 27.05
CA PHE A 269 -41.07 38.19 27.14
C PHE A 269 -40.09 38.78 26.14
N ASN A 270 -38.81 38.82 26.49
CA ASN A 270 -37.73 39.22 25.60
C ASN A 270 -37.51 38.17 24.49
N ALA A 271 -37.76 38.53 23.24
CA ALA A 271 -37.58 37.62 22.10
C ALA A 271 -36.11 37.26 21.85
N ASN A 272 -35.13 37.99 22.42
CA ASN A 272 -33.72 37.58 22.36
C ASN A 272 -33.46 36.25 23.09
N GLY A 273 -34.38 35.79 23.95
CA GLY A 273 -34.30 34.45 24.51
C GLY A 273 -34.39 33.33 23.46
N ILE A 274 -35.03 33.57 22.31
CA ILE A 274 -34.98 32.68 21.13
C ILE A 274 -33.55 32.55 20.62
N GLY A 275 -32.83 33.68 20.50
CA GLY A 275 -31.42 33.69 20.10
C GLY A 275 -30.52 32.86 21.01
N ARG A 276 -30.81 32.81 22.32
CA ARG A 276 -30.07 31.95 23.25
C ARG A 276 -30.35 30.46 23.07
N GLN A 277 -31.47 30.08 22.45
CA GLN A 277 -31.78 28.69 22.09
C GLN A 277 -31.11 28.24 20.78
N ILE A 278 -30.88 29.18 19.86
CA ILE A 278 -30.25 28.93 18.56
C ILE A 278 -28.76 28.57 18.72
N GLY A 279 -28.13 28.97 19.83
CA GLY A 279 -26.70 28.76 20.05
C GLY A 279 -25.83 29.57 19.08
N TYR A 280 -24.55 29.24 18.99
CA TYR A 280 -23.68 29.81 17.96
C TYR A 280 -23.93 29.12 16.63
N SER A 281 -24.35 29.88 15.61
CA SER A 281 -24.48 29.38 14.24
C SER A 281 -23.10 28.98 13.70
N LEU A 282 -22.83 27.67 13.65
CA LEU A 282 -21.54 27.13 13.19
C LEU A 282 -21.40 27.15 11.65
N ARG A 283 -22.52 27.17 10.94
CA ARG A 283 -22.59 26.99 9.47
C ARG A 283 -23.25 28.16 8.74
N GLY A 284 -23.34 29.33 9.37
CA GLY A 284 -23.97 30.51 8.77
C GLY A 284 -25.49 30.34 8.57
N GLU A 285 -26.10 29.44 9.34
CA GLU A 285 -27.54 29.26 9.42
C GLU A 285 -28.22 30.54 9.86
N GLN A 286 -29.37 30.80 9.25
CA GLN A 286 -30.21 31.93 9.57
C GLN A 286 -31.58 31.45 10.07
N TRP A 287 -32.12 32.14 11.07
CA TRP A 287 -33.26 31.66 11.85
C TRP A 287 -34.35 32.70 12.00
N ILE A 288 -35.52 32.47 11.41
CA ILE A 288 -36.66 33.37 11.54
C ILE A 288 -37.80 32.72 12.32
N VAL A 289 -38.50 33.53 13.11
CA VAL A 289 -39.82 33.18 13.64
C VAL A 289 -40.86 34.11 13.03
N LEU A 290 -41.90 33.52 12.43
CA LEU A 290 -43.01 34.21 11.76
C LEU A 290 -44.33 33.97 12.50
N ASP A 291 -45.23 34.95 12.44
CA ASP A 291 -46.63 34.76 12.84
C ASP A 291 -47.48 34.11 11.72
N GLN A 292 -48.78 33.92 11.96
CA GLN A 292 -49.72 33.34 10.98
C GLN A 292 -49.93 34.17 9.72
N LYS A 293 -49.58 35.47 9.75
CA LYS A 293 -49.69 36.41 8.63
C LYS A 293 -48.36 36.61 7.93
N GLY A 294 -47.27 36.04 8.44
CA GLY A 294 -45.92 36.20 7.91
C GLY A 294 -45.12 37.36 8.47
N GLU A 295 -45.59 38.00 9.53
CA GLU A 295 -44.82 39.05 10.18
C GLU A 295 -43.64 38.44 10.93
N ILE A 296 -42.43 38.99 10.70
CA ILE A 296 -41.20 38.56 11.37
C ILE A 296 -41.23 38.98 12.84
N ILE A 297 -41.27 38.00 13.74
CA ILE A 297 -41.21 38.16 15.20
C ILE A 297 -39.78 38.19 15.68
N TYR A 298 -38.97 37.26 15.16
CA TYR A 298 -37.56 37.15 15.47
C TYR A 298 -36.78 37.15 14.15
N PRO A 299 -35.89 38.14 13.92
CA PRO A 299 -35.12 38.25 12.68
C PRO A 299 -33.90 37.33 12.68
N ALA A 300 -33.47 36.98 11.47
CA ALA A 300 -32.47 35.93 11.22
C ALA A 300 -31.05 36.20 11.68
N SER A 301 -30.74 37.44 12.05
CA SER A 301 -29.43 37.84 12.55
C SER A 301 -29.52 39.25 13.12
N GLN A 302 -28.84 39.52 14.23
CA GLN A 302 -28.53 40.91 14.65
C GLN A 302 -27.43 41.56 13.76
N SER A 303 -27.08 40.97 12.61
CA SER A 303 -26.17 41.60 11.65
C SER A 303 -26.91 42.65 10.82
N GLN A 304 -26.37 43.86 10.81
CA GLN A 304 -26.79 45.01 10.01
C GLN A 304 -27.13 44.61 8.56
N GLY A 305 -28.40 44.77 8.20
CA GLY A 305 -28.90 44.49 6.85
C GLY A 305 -30.23 43.75 6.92
N THR A 306 -31.29 44.40 6.47
CA THR A 306 -32.55 43.75 6.08
C THR A 306 -32.24 42.69 5.02
N SER A 307 -32.01 41.44 5.45
CA SER A 307 -32.05 40.29 4.55
C SER A 307 -33.49 40.15 4.06
N THR A 308 -33.64 40.01 2.74
CA THR A 308 -34.94 39.92 2.08
C THR A 308 -35.27 38.44 2.04
N TRP A 309 -35.85 37.94 3.13
CA TRP A 309 -36.35 36.57 3.17
C TRP A 309 -37.37 36.38 2.06
N ALA A 310 -37.41 35.16 1.52
CA ALA A 310 -38.42 34.74 0.55
C ALA A 310 -39.79 35.20 1.03
N ASP A 311 -40.64 35.66 0.09
CA ASP A 311 -41.98 36.11 0.39
C ASP A 311 -42.67 35.09 1.30
N VAL A 312 -43.36 35.55 2.34
CA VAL A 312 -44.12 34.71 3.29
C VAL A 312 -44.98 33.67 2.55
N GLU A 313 -45.49 34.06 1.39
CA GLU A 313 -46.29 33.21 0.51
C GLU A 313 -45.51 32.01 -0.04
N GLU A 314 -44.21 32.14 -0.31
CA GLU A 314 -43.32 31.06 -0.74
C GLU A 314 -43.04 30.08 0.43
N LEU A 315 -42.82 30.60 1.64
CA LEU A 315 -42.65 29.79 2.86
C LEU A 315 -43.92 29.04 3.28
N SER A 316 -45.09 29.55 2.90
CA SER A 316 -46.39 28.91 3.15
C SER A 316 -46.63 27.67 2.27
N LYS A 317 -45.99 27.62 1.10
CA LYS A 317 -46.09 26.52 0.12
C LYS A 317 -45.18 25.33 0.44
N LEU A 318 -44.25 25.50 1.39
CA LEU A 318 -43.30 24.48 1.79
C LEU A 318 -43.93 23.38 2.67
N GLU A 319 -43.50 22.15 2.46
CA GLU A 319 -43.89 21.01 3.30
C GLU A 319 -43.33 21.18 4.72
N ARG A 320 -44.19 21.01 5.72
CA ARG A 320 -43.80 21.20 7.13
C ARG A 320 -42.87 20.07 7.60
N ASN A 321 -41.89 20.44 8.43
CA ASN A 321 -40.87 19.55 9.02
C ASN A 321 -40.07 18.74 7.98
N LYS A 322 -39.95 19.26 6.76
CA LYS A 322 -39.11 18.67 5.72
C LYS A 322 -38.20 19.74 5.11
N PRO A 323 -36.88 19.48 5.04
CA PRO A 323 -35.97 20.39 4.37
C PRO A 323 -36.20 20.39 2.86
N GLN A 324 -36.32 21.58 2.28
CA GLN A 324 -36.50 21.78 0.84
C GLN A 324 -35.48 22.81 0.35
N SER A 325 -34.91 22.58 -0.83
CA SER A 325 -33.97 23.53 -1.45
C SER A 325 -34.77 24.65 -2.11
N ILE A 326 -34.54 25.89 -1.66
CA ILE A 326 -35.10 27.11 -2.26
C ILE A 326 -34.01 28.19 -2.36
N GLN A 327 -34.29 29.23 -3.14
CA GLN A 327 -33.40 30.38 -3.23
C GLN A 327 -33.72 31.37 -2.10
N VAL A 328 -32.74 31.67 -1.26
CA VAL A 328 -32.80 32.70 -0.21
C VAL A 328 -31.69 33.71 -0.49
N ASP A 329 -32.03 35.00 -0.63
CA ASP A 329 -31.07 36.06 -1.02
C ASP A 329 -30.25 35.72 -2.29
N GLY A 330 -30.87 35.06 -3.27
CA GLY A 330 -30.22 34.62 -4.52
C GLY A 330 -29.21 33.47 -4.36
N LYS A 331 -29.17 32.82 -3.19
CA LYS A 331 -28.33 31.65 -2.91
C LYS A 331 -29.19 30.43 -2.61
N SER A 332 -28.82 29.29 -3.19
CA SER A 332 -29.48 28.01 -2.91
C SER A 332 -29.28 27.64 -1.44
N SER A 333 -30.37 27.38 -0.73
CA SER A 333 -30.38 27.09 0.71
C SER A 333 -31.37 25.98 1.02
N TYR A 334 -31.00 25.10 1.95
CA TYR A 334 -31.94 24.15 2.56
C TYR A 334 -32.78 24.85 3.62
N VAL A 335 -34.06 25.01 3.33
CA VAL A 335 -35.02 25.66 4.21
C VAL A 335 -35.95 24.64 4.82
N THR A 336 -36.09 24.72 6.14
CA THR A 336 -36.99 23.90 6.93
C THR A 336 -37.98 24.79 7.63
N VAL A 337 -39.28 24.55 7.40
CA VAL A 337 -40.36 25.26 8.09
C VAL A 337 -41.03 24.33 9.08
N SER A 338 -41.07 24.74 10.35
CA SER A 338 -41.69 23.97 11.40
C SER A 338 -43.21 23.88 11.24
N GLN A 339 -43.81 22.88 11.88
CA GLN A 339 -45.22 22.97 12.22
C GLN A 339 -45.47 24.14 13.16
N THR A 340 -46.72 24.61 13.14
CA THR A 340 -47.20 25.67 14.01
C THR A 340 -47.14 25.23 15.48
N ASN A 341 -46.51 26.03 16.33
CA ASN A 341 -46.49 25.78 17.78
C ASN A 341 -47.85 26.14 18.43
N LYS A 342 -47.96 26.02 19.77
CA LYS A 342 -49.23 26.32 20.49
C LYS A 342 -49.75 27.74 20.25
N LEU A 343 -48.89 28.65 19.79
CA LEU A 343 -49.17 30.07 19.59
C LEU A 343 -49.48 30.47 18.16
N GLY A 344 -49.46 29.55 17.21
CA GLY A 344 -49.66 29.94 15.82
C GLY A 344 -48.36 30.32 15.09
N LEU A 345 -47.18 30.21 15.72
CA LEU A 345 -45.92 30.69 15.13
C LEU A 345 -45.21 29.59 14.32
N TYR A 346 -44.51 30.02 13.27
CA TYR A 346 -43.65 29.17 12.45
C TYR A 346 -42.20 29.49 12.72
N VAL A 347 -41.38 28.46 12.89
CA VAL A 347 -39.91 28.58 12.95
C VAL A 347 -39.35 28.16 11.61
N VAL A 348 -38.54 29.03 11.01
CA VAL A 348 -37.92 28.83 9.70
C VAL A 348 -36.41 28.85 9.89
N GLY A 349 -35.76 27.74 9.58
CA GLY A 349 -34.30 27.67 9.47
C GLY A 349 -33.90 27.68 8.00
N ALA A 350 -32.89 28.46 7.63
CA ALA A 350 -32.27 28.43 6.31
C ALA A 350 -30.77 28.12 6.45
N LEU A 351 -30.33 27.06 5.79
CA LEU A 351 -28.92 26.64 5.74
C LEU A 351 -28.41 26.81 4.30
N PRO A 352 -27.51 27.78 4.03
CA PRO A 352 -26.95 27.96 2.70
C PRO A 352 -26.24 26.70 2.19
N GLU A 353 -26.53 26.26 0.97
CA GLU A 353 -25.85 25.11 0.37
C GLU A 353 -24.34 25.35 0.26
N ALA A 354 -23.94 26.60 0.01
CA ALA A 354 -22.56 27.05 -0.02
C ALA A 354 -21.79 26.69 1.27
N ALA A 355 -22.44 26.87 2.43
CA ALA A 355 -21.83 26.56 3.72
C ALA A 355 -21.53 25.06 3.86
N ILE A 356 -22.38 24.20 3.28
CA ILE A 356 -22.13 22.75 3.23
C ILE A 356 -21.01 22.45 2.22
N THR A 357 -21.09 23.02 1.01
CA THR A 357 -20.10 22.74 -0.05
C THR A 357 -18.69 23.21 0.32
N ASP A 358 -18.56 24.30 1.07
CA ASP A 358 -17.27 24.81 1.53
C ASP A 358 -16.59 23.83 2.49
N HIS A 359 -17.34 23.25 3.43
CA HIS A 359 -16.85 22.16 4.27
C HIS A 359 -16.51 20.90 3.46
N LEU A 360 -17.30 20.58 2.43
CA LEU A 360 -17.06 19.43 1.55
C LEU A 360 -15.85 19.61 0.62
N SER A 361 -15.44 20.86 0.32
CA SER A 361 -14.30 21.12 -0.56
C SER A 361 -12.97 20.62 0.03
N GLY A 362 -12.78 20.79 1.34
CA GLY A 362 -11.62 20.26 2.07
C GLY A 362 -11.61 18.73 2.11
N LEU A 363 -12.78 18.12 2.31
CA LEU A 363 -12.97 16.66 2.26
C LEU A 363 -12.66 16.11 0.86
N LYS A 364 -13.16 16.76 -0.20
CA LYS A 364 -12.86 16.41 -1.60
C LYS A 364 -11.36 16.44 -1.87
N ASN A 365 -10.67 17.50 -1.45
CA ASN A 365 -9.23 17.62 -1.66
C ASN A 365 -8.45 16.54 -0.90
N THR A 366 -8.82 16.28 0.36
CA THR A 366 -8.18 15.25 1.20
C THR A 366 -8.36 13.85 0.60
N ILE A 367 -9.59 13.48 0.21
CA ILE A 367 -9.87 12.21 -0.46
C ILE A 367 -9.11 12.12 -1.79
N GLY A 368 -9.07 13.21 -2.57
CA GLY A 368 -8.31 13.29 -3.81
C GLY A 368 -6.81 13.03 -3.61
N ILE A 369 -6.18 13.71 -2.65
CA ILE A 369 -4.75 13.54 -2.32
C ILE A 369 -4.47 12.10 -1.89
N VAL A 370 -5.28 11.53 -0.99
CA VAL A 370 -5.11 10.14 -0.54
C VAL A 370 -5.26 9.16 -1.71
N THR A 371 -6.23 9.38 -2.59
CA THR A 371 -6.44 8.54 -3.78
C THR A 371 -5.24 8.60 -4.73
N ILE A 372 -4.69 9.79 -4.97
CA ILE A 372 -3.49 9.98 -5.80
C ILE A 372 -2.29 9.27 -5.17
N LEU A 373 -2.10 9.38 -3.85
CA LEU A 373 -1.03 8.68 -3.13
C LEU A 373 -1.17 7.15 -3.22
N CYS A 374 -2.38 6.62 -3.07
CA CYS A 374 -2.66 5.19 -3.23
C CYS A 374 -2.39 4.71 -4.66
N ILE A 375 -2.82 5.47 -5.68
CA ILE A 375 -2.53 5.17 -7.08
C ILE A 375 -1.02 5.17 -7.33
N PHE A 376 -0.30 6.18 -6.84
CA PHE A 376 1.15 6.24 -6.96
C PHE A 376 1.84 5.06 -6.28
N ALA A 377 1.42 4.68 -5.07
CA ALA A 377 1.95 3.52 -4.35
C ALA A 377 1.70 2.21 -5.12
N VAL A 378 0.50 1.98 -5.65
CA VAL A 378 0.17 0.80 -6.46
C VAL A 378 1.05 0.75 -7.71
N LEU A 379 1.21 1.87 -8.43
CA LEU A 379 2.06 1.95 -9.61
C LEU A 379 3.54 1.72 -9.27
N MET A 380 4.02 2.28 -8.16
CA MET A 380 5.39 2.10 -7.68
C MET A 380 5.69 0.63 -7.33
N VAL A 381 4.83 -0.01 -6.54
CA VAL A 381 4.96 -1.44 -6.19
C VAL A 381 4.89 -2.32 -7.43
N THR A 382 3.97 -2.02 -8.34
CA THR A 382 3.86 -2.69 -9.64
C THR A 382 5.18 -2.60 -10.41
N TYR A 383 5.74 -1.40 -10.54
CA TYR A 383 6.98 -1.15 -11.27
C TYR A 383 8.17 -1.91 -10.66
N LEU A 384 8.31 -1.89 -9.33
CA LEU A 384 9.36 -2.62 -8.62
C LEU A 384 9.23 -4.14 -8.82
N SER A 385 8.01 -4.67 -8.73
CA SER A 385 7.73 -6.10 -8.97
C SER A 385 8.08 -6.52 -10.41
N VAL A 386 7.74 -5.70 -11.41
CA VAL A 386 8.12 -5.95 -12.82
C VAL A 386 9.63 -5.97 -13.00
N LEU A 387 10.35 -5.01 -12.41
CA LEU A 387 11.81 -4.98 -12.49
C LEU A 387 12.45 -6.21 -11.84
N HIS A 388 11.97 -6.58 -10.65
CA HIS A 388 12.49 -7.73 -9.92
C HIS A 388 12.29 -9.04 -10.70
N LEU A 389 11.07 -9.29 -11.18
CA LEU A 389 10.75 -10.51 -11.91
C LEU A 389 11.39 -10.55 -13.30
N SER A 390 11.45 -9.40 -14.00
CA SER A 390 12.12 -9.31 -15.30
C SER A 390 13.62 -9.62 -15.20
N ARG A 391 14.28 -9.25 -14.11
CA ARG A 391 15.71 -9.59 -13.91
C ARG A 391 15.90 -11.09 -13.73
N ARG A 392 15.09 -11.74 -12.88
CA ARG A 392 15.19 -13.19 -12.63
C ARG A 392 14.92 -14.02 -13.89
N THR A 393 13.88 -13.68 -14.64
CA THR A 393 13.57 -14.34 -15.91
C THR A 393 14.68 -14.16 -16.94
N GLN A 394 15.32 -12.99 -17.00
CA GLN A 394 16.50 -12.78 -17.86
C GLN A 394 17.69 -13.63 -17.45
N THR A 395 17.95 -13.81 -16.15
CA THR A 395 19.02 -14.71 -15.67
C THR A 395 18.81 -16.15 -16.14
N ILE A 396 17.56 -16.64 -16.08
CA ILE A 396 17.18 -17.97 -16.58
C ILE A 396 17.45 -18.09 -18.07
N VAL A 397 16.98 -17.11 -18.87
CA VAL A 397 17.19 -17.10 -20.33
C VAL A 397 18.69 -17.06 -20.67
N MET A 398 19.49 -16.28 -19.95
CA MET A 398 20.95 -16.21 -20.16
C MET A 398 21.64 -17.54 -19.80
N ALA A 399 21.22 -18.22 -18.74
CA ALA A 399 21.79 -19.53 -18.38
C ALA A 399 21.45 -20.59 -19.43
N MET A 400 20.20 -20.61 -19.93
CA MET A 400 19.80 -21.48 -21.04
C MET A 400 20.66 -21.24 -22.28
N LYS A 401 20.91 -19.96 -22.63
CA LYS A 401 21.77 -19.61 -23.76
C LYS A 401 23.22 -20.10 -23.58
N LYS A 402 23.79 -19.98 -22.37
CA LYS A 402 25.13 -20.52 -22.06
C LYS A 402 25.22 -22.03 -22.24
N VAL A 403 24.19 -22.77 -21.82
CA VAL A 403 24.12 -24.23 -22.03
C VAL A 403 24.02 -24.56 -23.52
N GLN A 404 23.22 -23.82 -24.28
CA GLN A 404 23.11 -23.98 -25.74
C GLN A 404 24.44 -23.72 -26.47
N GLU A 405 25.27 -22.81 -25.95
CA GLU A 405 26.63 -22.53 -26.44
C GLU A 405 27.67 -23.57 -25.97
N GLY A 406 27.26 -24.63 -25.26
CA GLY A 406 28.11 -25.74 -24.83
C GLY A 406 28.65 -25.63 -23.39
N ASN A 407 28.35 -24.54 -22.67
CA ASN A 407 28.79 -24.38 -21.28
C ASN A 407 27.83 -25.06 -20.29
N LEU A 408 28.06 -26.35 -20.06
CA LEU A 408 27.28 -27.17 -19.12
C LEU A 408 27.55 -26.88 -17.64
N ASN A 409 28.50 -26.00 -17.32
CA ASN A 409 28.76 -25.59 -15.93
C ASN A 409 27.91 -24.38 -15.52
N ALA A 410 27.09 -23.83 -16.42
CA ALA A 410 26.13 -22.79 -16.06
C ALA A 410 25.15 -23.33 -15.00
N ARG A 411 24.99 -22.59 -13.90
CA ARG A 411 24.05 -22.93 -12.82
C ARG A 411 23.21 -21.71 -12.48
N LEU A 412 21.94 -21.95 -12.18
CA LEU A 412 21.01 -20.94 -11.70
C LEU A 412 20.99 -20.92 -10.16
N PRO A 413 20.99 -19.73 -9.52
CA PRO A 413 20.91 -19.63 -8.06
C PRO A 413 19.50 -20.01 -7.57
N VAL A 414 19.41 -21.05 -6.74
CA VAL A 414 18.16 -21.47 -6.09
C VAL A 414 18.01 -20.67 -4.80
N THR A 415 17.29 -19.56 -4.85
CA THR A 415 17.20 -18.59 -3.74
C THR A 415 15.85 -18.59 -3.01
N ARG A 416 14.80 -19.15 -3.62
CA ARG A 416 13.43 -19.19 -3.06
C ARG A 416 12.69 -20.45 -3.49
N GLU A 417 11.73 -20.86 -2.68
CA GLU A 417 10.76 -21.92 -3.00
C GLU A 417 9.56 -21.38 -3.80
N ASP A 418 9.84 -20.59 -4.84
CA ASP A 418 8.82 -20.15 -5.81
C ASP A 418 8.95 -20.92 -7.13
N GLU A 419 8.02 -20.71 -8.07
CA GLU A 419 8.00 -21.42 -9.34
C GLU A 419 9.29 -21.20 -10.14
N LEU A 420 9.90 -20.01 -10.03
CA LEU A 420 11.20 -19.73 -10.66
C LEU A 420 12.34 -20.46 -9.96
N GLY A 421 12.27 -20.66 -8.65
CA GLY A 421 13.20 -21.49 -7.89
C GLY A 421 13.11 -22.96 -8.26
N LEU A 422 11.89 -23.49 -8.43
CA LEU A 422 11.67 -24.84 -8.94
C LEU A 422 12.27 -25.02 -10.33
N ILE A 423 12.02 -24.08 -11.25
CA ILE A 423 12.65 -24.07 -12.58
C ILE A 423 14.18 -24.05 -12.48
N ALA A 424 14.75 -23.23 -11.59
CA ALA A 424 16.20 -23.19 -11.38
C ALA A 424 16.77 -24.52 -10.88
N GLY A 425 16.10 -25.18 -9.93
CA GLY A 425 16.47 -26.51 -9.43
C GLY A 425 16.42 -27.58 -10.52
N SER A 426 15.30 -27.69 -11.24
CA SER A 426 15.13 -28.64 -12.34
C SER A 426 16.12 -28.39 -13.48
N PHE A 427 16.40 -27.13 -13.80
CA PHE A 427 17.42 -26.77 -14.81
C PHE A 427 18.82 -27.21 -14.39
N ASN A 428 19.20 -26.99 -13.13
CA ASN A 428 20.50 -27.42 -12.62
C ASN A 428 20.64 -28.95 -12.66
N GLN A 429 19.59 -29.68 -12.28
CA GLN A 429 19.56 -31.15 -12.35
C GLN A 429 19.73 -31.64 -13.80
N MET A 430 18.97 -31.06 -14.73
CA MET A 430 19.09 -31.39 -16.17
C MET A 430 20.51 -31.16 -16.70
N CYS A 431 21.19 -30.09 -16.28
CA CYS A 431 22.58 -29.83 -16.66
C CYS A 431 23.55 -30.90 -16.12
N GLU A 432 23.28 -31.40 -14.91
CA GLU A 432 24.10 -32.46 -14.30
C GLU A 432 23.88 -33.80 -15.02
N ASP A 433 22.63 -34.15 -15.29
CA ASP A 433 22.28 -35.38 -16.02
C ASP A 433 22.90 -35.37 -17.43
N LEU A 434 22.84 -34.23 -18.12
CA LEU A 434 23.45 -34.07 -19.44
C LEU A 434 24.98 -34.23 -19.40
N LYS A 435 25.64 -33.68 -18.37
CA LYS A 435 27.09 -33.83 -18.17
C LYS A 435 27.47 -35.29 -17.91
N GLN A 436 26.69 -36.00 -17.09
CA GLN A 436 26.89 -37.43 -16.84
C GLN A 436 26.69 -38.26 -18.11
N TYR A 437 25.67 -37.94 -18.90
CA TYR A 437 25.38 -38.62 -20.16
C TYR A 437 26.52 -38.43 -21.17
N ILE A 438 27.01 -37.20 -21.36
CA ILE A 438 28.15 -36.92 -22.25
C ILE A 438 29.40 -37.68 -21.82
N ASN A 439 29.73 -37.69 -20.53
CA ASN A 439 30.89 -38.42 -20.01
C ASN A 439 30.75 -39.94 -20.23
N LYS A 440 29.55 -40.49 -20.06
CA LYS A 440 29.26 -41.90 -20.33
C LYS A 440 29.48 -42.25 -21.80
N VAL A 441 28.98 -41.42 -22.72
CA VAL A 441 29.16 -41.62 -24.17
C VAL A 441 30.64 -41.53 -24.53
N TYR A 442 31.35 -40.50 -24.07
CA TYR A 442 32.77 -40.30 -24.32
C TYR A 442 33.64 -41.49 -23.85
N LYS A 443 33.40 -41.97 -22.62
CA LYS A 443 34.10 -43.17 -22.09
C LYS A 443 33.80 -44.42 -22.90
N SER A 444 32.57 -44.56 -23.41
CA SER A 444 32.20 -45.69 -24.25
C SER A 444 32.94 -45.67 -25.58
N GLU A 445 33.05 -44.49 -26.20
CA GLU A 445 33.75 -44.31 -27.47
C GLU A 445 35.26 -44.56 -27.34
N LEU A 446 35.90 -44.09 -26.27
CA LEU A 446 37.31 -44.39 -25.99
C LEU A 446 37.55 -45.90 -25.82
N LYS A 447 36.69 -46.59 -25.08
CA LYS A 447 36.79 -48.04 -24.91
C LYS A 447 36.66 -48.78 -26.25
N GLN A 448 35.75 -48.34 -27.11
CA GLN A 448 35.58 -48.90 -28.44
C GLN A 448 36.83 -48.70 -29.30
N LYS A 449 37.38 -47.48 -29.34
CA LYS A 449 38.62 -47.17 -30.08
C LYS A 449 39.81 -47.99 -29.60
N HIS A 450 39.94 -48.18 -28.28
CA HIS A 450 40.99 -48.99 -27.71
C HIS A 450 40.87 -50.48 -28.10
N ALA A 451 39.65 -51.02 -28.07
CA ALA A 451 39.38 -52.39 -28.51
C ALA A 451 39.68 -52.58 -30.02
N GLU A 452 39.34 -51.59 -30.86
CA GLU A 452 39.69 -51.59 -32.29
C GLU A 452 41.22 -51.66 -32.50
N LEU A 453 41.99 -50.87 -31.75
CA LEU A 453 43.46 -50.86 -31.84
C LEU A 453 44.09 -52.20 -31.42
N ILE A 454 43.63 -52.79 -30.32
CA ILE A 454 44.11 -54.11 -29.85
C ILE A 454 43.81 -55.18 -30.91
N ALA A 455 42.60 -55.17 -31.48
CA ALA A 455 42.22 -56.12 -32.52
C ALA A 455 43.10 -55.99 -33.77
N LEU A 456 43.45 -54.77 -34.18
CA LEU A 456 44.37 -54.52 -35.29
C LEU A 456 45.79 -55.03 -34.99
N GLN A 457 46.32 -54.79 -33.79
CA GLN A 457 47.65 -55.28 -33.39
C GLN A 457 47.73 -56.82 -33.39
N ALA A 458 46.68 -57.50 -32.94
CA ALA A 458 46.62 -58.95 -32.88
C ALA A 458 46.64 -59.65 -34.27
N GLN A 459 46.37 -58.93 -35.36
CA GLN A 459 46.40 -59.51 -36.72
C GLN A 459 47.82 -59.83 -37.23
N ILE A 460 48.88 -59.28 -36.62
CA ILE A 460 50.27 -59.63 -36.96
C ILE A 460 50.60 -60.98 -36.31
N LYS A 461 50.59 -62.10 -37.07
CA LYS A 461 50.89 -63.46 -36.54
C LYS A 461 52.40 -63.66 -36.29
N PRO A 462 52.90 -63.61 -35.04
CA PRO A 462 54.34 -63.68 -34.77
C PRO A 462 54.94 -65.05 -35.11
N HIS A 463 54.13 -66.10 -34.92
CA HIS A 463 54.53 -67.49 -35.16
C HIS A 463 54.77 -67.79 -36.64
N PHE A 464 54.01 -67.18 -37.56
CA PHE A 464 54.20 -67.39 -38.99
C PHE A 464 55.57 -66.86 -39.46
N LEU A 465 55.92 -65.65 -39.04
CA LEU A 465 57.22 -65.03 -39.36
C LEU A 465 58.40 -65.83 -38.79
N TYR A 466 58.31 -66.24 -37.52
CA TYR A 466 59.34 -67.07 -36.90
C TYR A 466 59.55 -68.38 -37.66
N ASN A 467 58.47 -69.09 -37.97
CA ASN A 467 58.55 -70.35 -38.71
C ASN A 467 59.11 -70.16 -40.12
N THR A 468 58.79 -69.04 -40.76
CA THR A 468 59.30 -68.73 -42.09
C THR A 468 60.81 -68.49 -42.06
N LEU A 469 61.32 -67.69 -41.10
CA LEU A 469 62.75 -67.44 -40.95
C LEU A 469 63.52 -68.73 -40.64
N GLU A 470 62.96 -69.60 -39.79
CA GLU A 470 63.60 -70.87 -39.45
C GLU A 470 63.72 -71.82 -40.67
N VAL A 471 62.71 -71.85 -41.53
CA VAL A 471 62.79 -72.61 -42.80
C VAL A 471 63.88 -72.05 -43.72
N ILE A 472 63.98 -70.72 -43.85
CA ILE A 472 65.03 -70.09 -44.67
C ILE A 472 66.41 -70.39 -44.09
N ARG A 473 66.55 -70.35 -42.76
CA ARG A 473 67.80 -70.69 -42.04
C ARG A 473 68.26 -72.10 -42.37
N MET A 474 67.37 -73.08 -42.19
CA MET A 474 67.67 -74.49 -42.46
C MET A 474 68.10 -74.69 -43.92
N ARG A 475 67.44 -74.01 -44.87
CA ARG A 475 67.79 -74.07 -46.28
C ARG A 475 69.18 -73.49 -46.59
N ALA A 476 69.58 -72.40 -45.93
CA ALA A 476 70.91 -71.81 -46.07
C ALA A 476 72.01 -72.74 -45.55
N VAL A 477 71.83 -73.31 -44.36
CA VAL A 477 72.76 -74.26 -43.74
C VAL A 477 72.91 -75.52 -44.61
N SER A 478 71.81 -76.08 -45.12
CA SER A 478 71.85 -77.26 -46.02
C SER A 478 72.55 -77.01 -47.37
N LYS A 479 72.78 -75.75 -47.75
CA LYS A 479 73.53 -75.36 -48.97
C LYS A 479 74.98 -74.99 -48.69
N GLY A 480 75.46 -75.20 -47.46
CA GLY A 480 76.84 -74.87 -47.05
C GLY A 480 77.07 -73.39 -46.73
N ALA A 481 76.05 -72.53 -46.85
CA ALA A 481 76.10 -71.11 -46.52
C ALA A 481 75.85 -70.89 -45.02
N HIS A 482 76.81 -71.33 -44.20
CA HIS A 482 76.70 -71.32 -42.73
C HIS A 482 76.64 -69.91 -42.15
N ASP A 483 77.37 -68.96 -42.74
CA ASP A 483 77.35 -67.53 -42.42
C ASP A 483 75.94 -66.92 -42.63
N VAL A 484 75.30 -67.24 -43.75
CA VAL A 484 73.91 -66.82 -44.03
C VAL A 484 72.93 -67.46 -43.04
N GLY A 485 73.16 -68.72 -42.67
CA GLY A 485 72.39 -69.41 -41.63
C GLY A 485 72.46 -68.70 -40.26
N GLU A 486 73.65 -68.30 -39.81
CA GLU A 486 73.85 -67.56 -38.57
C GLU A 486 73.20 -66.16 -38.60
N MET A 487 73.23 -65.48 -39.74
CA MET A 487 72.52 -64.20 -39.91
C MET A 487 71.01 -64.37 -39.75
N ILE A 488 70.41 -65.41 -40.36
CA ILE A 488 68.97 -65.65 -40.27
C ILE A 488 68.59 -66.08 -38.84
N TYR A 489 69.44 -66.85 -38.15
CA TYR A 489 69.24 -67.19 -36.74
C TYR A 489 69.20 -65.95 -35.85
N SER A 490 70.21 -65.08 -36.00
CA SER A 490 70.32 -63.84 -35.24
C SER A 490 69.13 -62.93 -35.50
N LEU A 491 68.69 -62.81 -36.76
CA LEU A 491 67.49 -62.06 -37.14
C LEU A 491 66.21 -62.64 -36.52
N ALA A 492 66.03 -63.96 -36.55
CA ALA A 492 64.86 -64.63 -35.97
C ALA A 492 64.82 -64.47 -34.43
N ALA A 493 65.97 -64.55 -33.77
CA ALA A 493 66.10 -64.34 -32.34
C ALA A 493 65.79 -62.88 -31.96
N MET A 494 66.33 -61.91 -32.70
CA MET A 494 66.03 -60.48 -32.51
C MET A 494 64.54 -60.17 -32.73
N PHE A 495 63.93 -60.71 -33.79
CA PHE A 495 62.51 -60.51 -34.06
C PHE A 495 61.62 -61.10 -32.97
N ARG A 496 61.93 -62.32 -32.50
CA ARG A 496 61.23 -62.92 -31.36
C ARG A 496 61.37 -62.06 -30.12
N HIS A 497 62.55 -61.50 -29.86
CA HIS A 497 62.76 -60.59 -28.76
C HIS A 497 61.88 -59.35 -28.89
N MET A 498 61.81 -58.71 -30.06
CA MET A 498 60.96 -57.53 -30.31
C MET A 498 59.47 -57.78 -30.07
N VAL A 499 58.93 -58.93 -30.49
CA VAL A 499 57.49 -59.23 -30.39
C VAL A 499 57.04 -59.73 -29.01
N LYS A 500 57.97 -60.06 -28.10
CA LYS A 500 57.60 -60.41 -26.71
C LYS A 500 56.98 -59.21 -25.98
N ASP A 501 55.83 -59.44 -25.34
CA ASP A 501 55.03 -58.47 -24.58
C ASP A 501 55.59 -58.18 -23.17
N LYS A 502 56.92 -57.96 -23.08
CA LYS A 502 57.60 -57.55 -21.84
C LYS A 502 58.22 -56.17 -22.05
N THR A 503 57.79 -55.19 -21.25
CA THR A 503 58.33 -53.82 -21.27
C THR A 503 59.64 -53.71 -20.47
N ILE A 504 59.79 -54.54 -19.44
CA ILE A 504 60.96 -54.61 -18.54
C ILE A 504 61.64 -55.98 -18.74
N ILE A 505 62.96 -55.96 -18.94
CA ILE A 505 63.81 -57.13 -19.18
C ILE A 505 65.10 -57.04 -18.35
N THR A 506 65.90 -58.10 -18.28
CA THR A 506 67.18 -58.00 -17.58
C THR A 506 68.23 -57.27 -18.43
N VAL A 507 69.21 -56.66 -17.79
CA VAL A 507 70.36 -56.04 -18.48
C VAL A 507 71.05 -57.05 -19.38
N ASN A 508 71.19 -58.29 -18.93
CA ASN A 508 71.76 -59.36 -19.74
C ASN A 508 70.94 -59.62 -21.02
N GLU A 509 69.60 -59.63 -20.93
CA GLU A 509 68.73 -59.79 -22.10
C GLU A 509 68.88 -58.63 -23.10
N GLU A 510 68.96 -57.37 -22.64
CA GLU A 510 69.14 -56.20 -23.50
C GLU A 510 70.53 -56.19 -24.16
N ILE A 511 71.59 -56.44 -23.39
CA ILE A 511 72.98 -56.44 -23.89
C ILE A 511 73.22 -57.60 -24.85
N GLU A 512 72.64 -58.77 -24.60
CA GLU A 512 72.74 -59.91 -25.51
C GLU A 512 72.00 -59.66 -26.82
N ASN A 513 70.85 -58.97 -26.78
CA ASN A 513 70.16 -58.53 -27.98
C ASN A 513 71.00 -57.48 -28.77
N CYS A 514 71.64 -56.55 -28.07
CA CYS A 514 72.58 -55.59 -28.65
C CYS A 514 73.80 -56.28 -29.29
N ARG A 515 74.36 -57.30 -28.64
CA ARG A 515 75.45 -58.14 -29.17
C ARG A 515 75.04 -58.81 -30.48
N ARG A 516 73.87 -59.45 -30.51
CA ARG A 516 73.33 -60.09 -31.74
C ARG A 516 73.16 -59.10 -32.88
N TYR A 517 72.67 -57.90 -32.57
CA TYR A 517 72.52 -56.84 -33.57
C TYR A 517 73.86 -56.36 -34.14
N LEU A 518 74.86 -56.16 -33.27
CA LEU A 518 76.21 -55.77 -33.66
C LEU A 518 76.91 -56.85 -34.49
N GLU A 519 76.78 -58.13 -34.13
CA GLU A 519 77.34 -59.24 -34.90
C GLU A 519 76.73 -59.33 -36.32
N LEU A 520 75.40 -59.23 -36.43
CA LEU A 520 74.73 -59.21 -37.74
C LEU A 520 75.22 -58.03 -38.60
N THR A 521 75.42 -56.88 -37.97
CA THR A 521 75.90 -55.68 -38.66
C THR A 521 77.39 -55.76 -39.02
N ARG A 522 78.21 -56.42 -38.20
CA ARG A 522 79.61 -56.71 -38.49
C ARG A 522 79.75 -57.59 -39.74
N ILE A 523 78.93 -58.63 -39.86
CA ILE A 523 78.88 -59.47 -41.07
C ILE A 523 78.46 -58.64 -42.28
N ARG A 524 77.40 -57.81 -42.16
CA ARG A 524 76.90 -56.94 -43.23
C ARG A 524 77.98 -55.99 -43.79
N TYR A 525 78.82 -55.43 -42.92
CA TYR A 525 79.90 -54.52 -43.32
C TYR A 525 81.26 -55.20 -43.52
N ARG A 526 81.29 -56.53 -43.71
CA ARG A 526 82.51 -57.32 -44.00
C ARG A 526 83.65 -57.05 -43.01
N ASP A 527 83.36 -57.16 -41.72
CA ASP A 527 84.33 -56.98 -40.62
C ASP A 527 84.95 -55.58 -40.49
N LYS A 528 84.42 -54.57 -41.18
CA LYS A 528 84.84 -53.17 -41.00
C LYS A 528 84.37 -52.54 -39.69
N LEU A 529 83.55 -53.24 -38.91
CA LEU A 529 83.03 -52.83 -37.62
C LEU A 529 83.62 -53.73 -36.53
N GLN A 530 84.31 -53.14 -35.58
CA GLN A 530 84.74 -53.77 -34.34
C GLN A 530 83.86 -53.28 -33.20
N PHE A 531 83.64 -54.12 -32.20
CA PHE A 531 82.94 -53.70 -31.01
C PHE A 531 83.50 -54.38 -29.77
N THR A 532 83.28 -53.76 -28.61
CA THR A 532 83.65 -54.34 -27.32
C THR A 532 82.55 -54.10 -26.31
N ILE A 533 82.20 -55.14 -25.57
CA ILE A 533 81.18 -55.09 -24.52
C ILE A 533 81.86 -55.45 -23.20
N HIS A 534 81.84 -54.52 -22.25
CA HIS A 534 82.33 -54.71 -20.90
C HIS A 534 81.17 -54.60 -19.92
N MET A 535 80.92 -55.67 -19.17
CA MET A 535 79.87 -55.74 -18.16
C MET A 535 80.34 -56.69 -17.06
N ASP A 536 80.26 -56.25 -15.80
CA ASP A 536 80.40 -57.15 -14.66
C ASP A 536 79.22 -58.12 -14.64
N GLU A 537 79.49 -59.42 -14.52
CA GLU A 537 78.47 -60.48 -14.53
C GLU A 537 77.38 -60.25 -13.47
N ARG A 538 77.74 -59.63 -12.35
CA ARG A 538 76.80 -59.28 -11.25
C ARG A 538 75.73 -58.27 -11.68
N LEU A 539 76.01 -57.45 -12.69
CA LEU A 539 75.09 -56.42 -13.18
C LEU A 539 74.05 -56.98 -14.18
N GLY A 540 74.26 -58.18 -14.71
CA GLY A 540 73.39 -58.76 -15.74
C GLY A 540 71.97 -59.09 -15.25
N GLY A 541 71.78 -59.32 -13.95
CA GLY A 541 70.51 -59.72 -13.36
C GLY A 541 69.53 -58.58 -13.08
N TYR A 542 69.98 -57.32 -13.10
CA TYR A 542 69.13 -56.17 -12.80
C TYR A 542 68.15 -55.87 -13.93
N ASN A 543 67.08 -55.13 -13.61
CA ASN A 543 66.06 -54.77 -14.58
C ASN A 543 66.44 -53.52 -15.37
N THR A 544 66.10 -53.51 -16.65
CA THR A 544 66.16 -52.35 -17.52
C THR A 544 64.94 -52.32 -18.45
N MET A 545 64.70 -51.16 -19.06
CA MET A 545 63.68 -51.03 -20.10
C MET A 545 64.16 -51.70 -21.38
N LYS A 546 63.30 -52.53 -21.98
CA LYS A 546 63.55 -53.14 -23.28
C LYS A 546 63.70 -52.07 -24.37
N LEU A 547 64.71 -52.23 -25.25
CA LEU A 547 65.09 -51.25 -26.29
C LEU A 547 65.58 -49.91 -25.69
N SER A 548 66.30 -49.95 -24.58
CA SER A 548 66.94 -48.76 -23.99
C SER A 548 68.32 -48.49 -24.58
N VAL A 549 69.03 -49.52 -25.04
CA VAL A 549 70.41 -49.42 -25.55
C VAL A 549 70.45 -49.59 -27.06
N GLN A 550 69.62 -50.47 -27.62
CA GLN A 550 69.61 -50.76 -29.06
C GLN A 550 69.48 -49.50 -29.95
N PRO A 551 68.59 -48.52 -29.66
CA PRO A 551 68.49 -47.30 -30.48
C PRO A 551 69.78 -46.47 -30.53
N LEU A 552 70.62 -46.55 -29.49
CA LEU A 552 71.90 -45.84 -29.44
C LEU A 552 72.90 -46.46 -30.43
N ILE A 553 72.91 -47.79 -30.50
CA ILE A 553 73.70 -48.54 -31.47
C ILE A 553 73.21 -48.25 -32.89
N GLU A 554 71.89 -48.23 -33.10
CA GLU A 554 71.30 -47.90 -34.40
C GLU A 554 71.72 -46.51 -34.88
N ASN A 555 71.71 -45.51 -34.01
CA ASN A 555 72.15 -44.16 -34.36
C ASN A 555 73.60 -44.13 -34.82
N TYR A 556 74.51 -44.86 -34.17
CA TYR A 556 75.88 -44.98 -34.64
C TYR A 556 75.95 -45.65 -36.03
N LEU A 557 75.25 -46.77 -36.21
CA LEU A 557 75.31 -47.54 -37.46
C LEU A 557 74.70 -46.82 -38.66
N VAL A 558 73.70 -45.96 -38.44
CA VAL A 558 73.01 -45.21 -39.50
C VAL A 558 73.69 -43.87 -39.77
N HIS A 559 74.07 -43.14 -38.73
CA HIS A 559 74.55 -41.76 -38.85
C HIS A 559 76.04 -41.58 -38.56
N GLY A 560 76.59 -42.38 -37.64
CA GLY A 560 77.96 -42.20 -37.11
C GLY A 560 79.06 -42.99 -37.83
N ILE A 561 78.75 -44.14 -38.43
CA ILE A 561 79.74 -45.02 -39.06
C ILE A 561 80.36 -44.36 -40.31
N VAL A 562 81.66 -44.57 -40.52
CA VAL A 562 82.40 -44.09 -41.70
C VAL A 562 82.87 -45.30 -42.49
N LEU A 563 82.31 -45.54 -43.68
CA LEU A 563 82.54 -46.81 -44.41
C LEU A 563 83.93 -46.92 -45.05
N ASP A 564 84.63 -45.80 -45.21
CA ASP A 564 85.97 -45.72 -45.81
C ASP A 564 87.09 -46.05 -44.83
N ARG A 565 86.83 -45.94 -43.51
CA ARG A 565 87.79 -46.36 -42.48
C ARG A 565 87.64 -47.83 -42.12
N LYS A 566 88.71 -48.43 -41.62
CA LYS A 566 88.78 -49.87 -41.25
C LYS A 566 88.73 -50.12 -39.75
N ASP A 567 88.79 -49.06 -38.95
CA ASP A 567 88.89 -49.06 -37.49
C ASP A 567 87.59 -48.56 -36.84
N ASN A 568 86.43 -48.68 -37.50
CA ASN A 568 85.15 -48.35 -36.87
C ASN A 568 84.99 -49.16 -35.59
N HIS A 569 84.77 -48.48 -34.48
CA HIS A 569 84.68 -49.10 -33.17
C HIS A 569 83.50 -48.55 -32.38
N ILE A 570 82.73 -49.45 -31.76
CA ILE A 570 81.69 -49.11 -30.78
C ILE A 570 81.93 -49.91 -29.49
N ARG A 571 81.89 -49.22 -28.36
CA ARG A 571 82.11 -49.78 -27.04
C ARG A 571 80.84 -49.65 -26.21
N ILE A 572 80.44 -50.72 -25.55
CA ILE A 572 79.36 -50.73 -24.57
C ILE A 572 79.95 -51.06 -23.21
N GLU A 573 79.79 -50.16 -22.25
CA GLU A 573 80.25 -50.33 -20.86
C GLU A 573 79.07 -50.27 -19.91
N VAL A 574 78.87 -51.32 -19.13
CA VAL A 574 77.85 -51.41 -18.09
C VAL A 574 78.55 -51.36 -16.73
N THR A 575 78.28 -50.31 -15.97
CA THR A 575 78.92 -50.05 -14.67
C THR A 575 77.89 -49.65 -13.62
N GLN A 576 78.27 -49.76 -12.36
CA GLN A 576 77.50 -49.25 -11.24
C GLN A 576 78.19 -48.01 -10.67
N HIS A 577 77.42 -46.94 -10.45
CA HIS A 577 77.93 -45.71 -9.84
C HIS A 577 76.88 -45.11 -8.90
N GLN A 578 77.25 -44.87 -7.64
CA GLN A 578 76.39 -44.21 -6.63
C GLN A 578 74.97 -44.80 -6.50
N GLY A 579 74.80 -46.12 -6.64
CA GLY A 579 73.50 -46.79 -6.51
C GLY A 579 72.68 -46.87 -7.82
N ASP A 580 73.20 -46.35 -8.92
CA ASP A 580 72.56 -46.42 -10.24
C ASP A 580 73.33 -47.34 -11.19
N LEU A 581 72.60 -47.94 -12.13
CA LEU A 581 73.14 -48.64 -13.28
C LEU A 581 73.40 -47.62 -14.40
N ILE A 582 74.65 -47.59 -14.88
CA ILE A 582 75.10 -46.71 -15.95
C ILE A 582 75.52 -47.57 -17.15
N ILE A 583 74.81 -47.43 -18.26
CA ILE A 583 75.15 -48.06 -19.54
C ILE A 583 75.66 -46.97 -20.49
N ARG A 584 76.95 -47.03 -20.83
CA ARG A 584 77.59 -46.12 -21.79
C ARG A 584 77.79 -46.81 -23.12
N VAL A 585 77.41 -46.13 -24.19
CA VAL A 585 77.66 -46.53 -25.57
C VAL A 585 78.53 -45.45 -26.20
N SER A 586 79.79 -45.78 -26.46
CA SER A 586 80.79 -44.86 -27.03
C SER A 586 81.26 -45.33 -28.39
N ASP A 587 81.25 -44.46 -29.38
CA ASP A 587 81.75 -44.75 -30.72
C ASP A 587 82.88 -43.79 -31.12
N ASN A 588 83.66 -44.19 -32.12
CA ASN A 588 84.69 -43.34 -32.71
C ASN A 588 84.24 -42.67 -34.02
N GLY A 589 82.93 -42.53 -34.25
CA GLY A 589 82.23 -42.05 -35.45
C GLY A 589 82.51 -40.63 -35.92
N LYS A 590 81.65 -40.15 -36.82
CA LYS A 590 81.69 -38.78 -37.37
C LYS A 590 81.55 -37.69 -36.30
N GLY A 591 81.04 -38.01 -35.12
CA GLY A 591 80.64 -37.03 -34.11
C GLY A 591 79.43 -36.19 -34.56
N ILE A 592 79.01 -35.26 -33.70
CA ILE A 592 77.87 -34.37 -33.93
C ILE A 592 78.38 -32.92 -33.92
N GLU A 593 77.88 -32.08 -34.83
CA GLU A 593 78.16 -30.65 -34.86
C GLU A 593 77.68 -29.97 -33.56
N PRO A 594 78.43 -29.01 -32.98
CA PRO A 594 78.08 -28.42 -31.68
C PRO A 594 76.67 -27.83 -31.62
N GLU A 595 76.23 -27.15 -32.69
CA GLU A 595 74.88 -26.57 -32.79
C GLU A 595 73.81 -27.68 -32.74
N ARG A 596 74.02 -28.77 -33.49
CA ARG A 596 73.11 -29.91 -33.52
C ARG A 596 73.12 -30.71 -32.23
N LEU A 597 74.27 -30.81 -31.55
CA LEU A 597 74.38 -31.47 -30.25
C LEU A 597 73.55 -30.72 -29.20
N GLN A 598 73.63 -29.38 -29.19
CA GLN A 598 72.85 -28.55 -28.28
C GLN A 598 71.34 -28.70 -28.53
N GLU A 599 70.90 -28.76 -29.78
CA GLU A 599 69.50 -29.05 -30.13
C GLU A 599 69.04 -30.40 -29.58
N ILE A 600 69.83 -31.47 -29.79
CA ILE A 600 69.50 -32.82 -29.31
C ILE A 600 69.43 -32.85 -27.78
N GLN A 601 70.37 -32.20 -27.08
CA GLN A 601 70.37 -32.12 -25.62
C GLN A 601 69.13 -31.37 -25.10
N ASN A 602 68.79 -30.22 -25.70
CA ASN A 602 67.60 -29.46 -25.34
C ASN A 602 66.30 -30.27 -25.59
N ASP A 603 66.23 -31.00 -26.70
CA ASP A 603 65.08 -31.84 -27.05
C ASP A 603 64.87 -33.00 -26.06
N LEU A 604 65.95 -33.52 -25.48
CA LEU A 604 65.92 -34.56 -24.44
C LEU A 604 65.47 -34.00 -23.07
N GLU A 605 65.56 -32.69 -22.85
CA GLU A 605 65.09 -32.05 -21.61
C GLU A 605 63.61 -31.67 -21.66
N GLN A 606 63.08 -31.31 -22.84
CA GLN A 606 61.72 -30.79 -22.99
C GLN A 606 60.60 -31.87 -22.96
N PRO A 607 59.46 -31.64 -22.26
CA PRO A 607 58.35 -32.61 -22.16
C PRO A 607 57.41 -32.70 -23.38
N GLN A 608 57.64 -31.93 -24.46
CA GLN A 608 56.65 -31.75 -25.55
C GLN A 608 57.21 -32.22 -26.91
N ILE A 609 56.36 -32.82 -27.74
CA ILE A 609 56.70 -33.32 -29.09
C ILE A 609 56.67 -32.14 -30.08
N GLN A 610 57.83 -31.61 -30.44
CA GLN A 610 58.05 -30.93 -31.73
C GLN A 610 58.87 -31.87 -32.62
N ASP A 611 58.50 -31.91 -33.90
CA ASP A 611 58.85 -32.97 -34.86
C ASP A 611 60.24 -32.72 -35.49
N HIS A 612 61.30 -32.83 -34.69
CA HIS A 612 62.69 -32.54 -35.09
C HIS A 612 63.59 -33.78 -35.16
N GLY A 613 63.30 -34.74 -36.05
CA GLY A 613 64.29 -35.68 -36.61
C GLY A 613 65.02 -36.67 -35.67
N SER A 614 64.81 -36.61 -34.35
CA SER A 614 65.47 -37.43 -33.32
C SER A 614 64.49 -38.35 -32.57
N LEU A 615 63.44 -38.82 -33.27
CA LEU A 615 62.33 -39.63 -32.72
C LEU A 615 62.79 -40.82 -31.86
N GLY A 616 63.87 -41.51 -32.24
CA GLY A 616 64.36 -42.69 -31.52
C GLY A 616 64.88 -42.39 -30.11
N LEU A 617 65.71 -41.36 -29.96
CA LEU A 617 66.36 -41.00 -28.69
C LEU A 617 65.37 -40.38 -27.70
N LYS A 618 64.47 -39.53 -28.22
CA LYS A 618 63.42 -38.89 -27.43
C LYS A 618 62.42 -39.91 -26.86
N ASN A 619 62.07 -40.92 -27.64
CA ASN A 619 61.21 -42.01 -27.18
C ASN A 619 61.88 -42.85 -26.07
N VAL A 620 63.20 -43.09 -26.16
CA VAL A 620 63.94 -43.77 -25.09
C VAL A 620 63.92 -42.91 -23.82
N GLN A 621 64.24 -41.62 -23.94
CA GLN A 621 64.24 -40.66 -22.83
C GLN A 621 62.89 -40.56 -22.11
N GLU A 622 61.80 -40.36 -22.86
CA GLU A 622 60.47 -40.21 -22.29
C GLU A 622 60.03 -41.48 -21.57
N ARG A 623 60.27 -42.66 -22.17
CA ARG A 623 59.91 -43.93 -21.55
C ARG A 623 60.74 -44.24 -20.30
N LEU A 624 62.04 -43.90 -20.30
CA LEU A 624 62.87 -44.02 -19.10
C LEU A 624 62.35 -43.12 -17.97
N ARG A 625 61.95 -41.88 -18.27
CA ARG A 625 61.37 -40.96 -17.28
C ARG A 625 60.01 -41.41 -16.77
N ILE A 626 59.16 -41.98 -17.63
CA ILE A 626 57.86 -42.55 -17.24
C ILE A 626 58.05 -43.73 -16.28
N LEU A 627 59.05 -44.57 -16.52
CA LEU A 627 59.28 -45.78 -15.72
C LEU A 627 60.02 -45.51 -14.42
N TYR A 628 61.01 -44.61 -14.43
CA TYR A 628 61.94 -44.44 -13.30
C TYR A 628 61.93 -43.04 -12.68
N GLY A 629 61.29 -42.05 -13.31
CA GLY A 629 61.23 -40.66 -12.85
C GLY A 629 62.19 -39.72 -13.58
N ASN A 630 62.05 -38.41 -13.34
CA ASN A 630 62.78 -37.36 -14.08
C ASN A 630 64.29 -37.31 -13.82
N GLU A 631 64.76 -37.95 -12.75
CA GLU A 631 66.18 -38.02 -12.36
C GLU A 631 66.99 -39.02 -13.21
N TYR A 632 66.27 -39.87 -13.94
CA TYR A 632 66.79 -40.94 -14.79
C TYR A 632 66.53 -40.65 -16.26
N GLY A 633 67.34 -41.25 -17.14
CA GLY A 633 67.23 -41.01 -18.57
C GLY A 633 68.53 -41.21 -19.33
N LEU A 634 68.59 -40.54 -20.47
CA LEU A 634 69.64 -40.58 -21.47
C LEU A 634 70.33 -39.22 -21.53
N THR A 635 71.67 -39.22 -21.52
CA THR A 635 72.51 -38.06 -21.84
C THR A 635 73.41 -38.38 -23.03
N ILE A 636 73.82 -37.36 -23.77
CA ILE A 636 74.66 -37.51 -24.96
C ILE A 636 75.74 -36.44 -24.94
N ASP A 637 76.99 -36.88 -25.12
CA ASP A 637 78.17 -36.05 -25.30
C ASP A 637 78.83 -36.44 -26.63
N SER A 638 79.24 -35.47 -27.45
CA SER A 638 79.84 -35.74 -28.76
C SER A 638 80.84 -34.67 -29.14
N THR A 639 81.90 -35.08 -29.84
CA THR A 639 82.86 -34.16 -30.45
C THR A 639 82.96 -34.48 -31.93
N LEU A 640 82.75 -33.47 -32.78
CA LEU A 640 82.83 -33.60 -34.23
C LEU A 640 84.17 -34.23 -34.65
N HIS A 641 84.10 -35.22 -35.55
CA HIS A 641 85.19 -36.03 -36.06
C HIS A 641 85.95 -36.90 -35.05
N VAL A 642 85.49 -36.96 -33.79
CA VAL A 642 86.09 -37.82 -32.76
C VAL A 642 85.16 -38.99 -32.42
N GLY A 643 83.87 -38.72 -32.20
CA GLY A 643 82.90 -39.74 -31.82
C GLY A 643 81.81 -39.23 -30.89
N THR A 644 80.89 -40.13 -30.51
CA THR A 644 79.76 -39.83 -29.62
C THR A 644 79.73 -40.81 -28.46
N THR A 645 79.33 -40.34 -27.28
CA THR A 645 79.06 -41.14 -26.10
C THR A 645 77.65 -40.86 -25.61
N ALA A 646 76.80 -41.89 -25.62
CA ALA A 646 75.46 -41.84 -25.07
C ALA A 646 75.40 -42.65 -23.77
N THR A 647 74.84 -42.06 -22.71
CA THR A 647 74.78 -42.66 -21.38
C THR A 647 73.34 -42.84 -20.93
N VAL A 648 72.94 -44.08 -20.68
CA VAL A 648 71.66 -44.42 -20.05
C VAL A 648 71.89 -44.61 -18.55
N ARG A 649 71.14 -43.88 -17.74
CA ARG A 649 71.15 -43.95 -16.27
C ARG A 649 69.78 -44.42 -15.78
N VAL A 650 69.77 -45.55 -15.08
CA VAL A 650 68.57 -46.15 -14.46
C VAL A 650 68.88 -46.61 -13.03
N PRO A 651 67.88 -46.70 -12.14
CA PRO A 651 68.13 -47.16 -10.78
C PRO A 651 68.54 -48.63 -10.77
N LEU A 652 69.40 -49.02 -9.83
CA LEU A 652 69.79 -50.42 -9.63
C LEU A 652 68.66 -51.15 -8.88
N GLN A 653 67.76 -51.81 -9.61
CA GLN A 653 66.55 -52.49 -9.09
C GLN A 653 66.43 -53.96 -9.47
#